data_AF-A0A7Y1TTT3-F1
#
_entry.id   AF-A0A7Y1TTT3-F1
#
_cell.length_a   1.000
_cell.length_b   1.000
_cell.length_c   1.000
_cell.angle_alpha   90.00
_cell.angle_beta   90.00
_cell.angle_gamma   90.00
#
_symmetry.space_group_name_H-M   'P 1'
#
loop_
_entity.id
_entity.type
_entity.pdbx_description
1 polymer ?
#
loop_
_entity_poly.entity_id
_entity_poly.type
_entity_poly.pdbx_seq_one_letter_code
_entity_poly.pdbx_strand_id
1 'polypeptide(L)'
;MTPRKLPALMLLLGGSLLALPGCSTSAGDDLFDCESGTCDVPDSEIEPHPCDSMLLDFSNDEPNQRTVNRLDDAFANKLFKAEADDTQPCPATFEDMVEKLKQTDNSGCNIKSFTVSEQGELASQGDGLGYRVVTVRQCDGRDDSDVLFSAFGFHDGDGPMGVDGSGLPDDVEVMAFDESSGVYNYYKALGDGSVGFFGNSKHYIDEGPAGPGLTSVRGCGNCHTGGGPIFKEMDSPWVHWNPDGGSTLVSNRSEAMGSKGGLGGFEDIIGRGHNKWNKSRVAHVRAKHNVAELLRPVFCPVEVNTMTGSKSEVKDSFLFDGMLSRADFHASPQFAEELGAMGRGISVDSGSYDLIIDAIGQDADGLGNDLSKPFSFVERSAADMLYIDELINAGLVDEELVLDILMVDFTRPVFSDARCGILGNADVAALELPENEEDQTPDAIRALLVDALSDAPAGTAEAQLVSYLENRGADHQATIDTFVAACEGRTDTVTIDETDVSGFQVDVMKLRSMQRHLVFDHEDTQRVGFEAGDKFGIEIRTFGDLFRALTNVAFKPLSVYEFQGALPSDDIRMVSGPTSDLLEVQRDAHLSPIDCQLTAGFVPVAVASSGENAACEAQNSLDAVCTNVSGSGNPLDDSCSEGEFNQCVQQVCADDEFCCSTDWNQFCVAKVDDICGITCD
;
A
#
# COMPACT_ATOMS: atom_id res chain seq x y z
N MET A 1 45.41 44.04 -18.96
CA MET A 1 45.05 42.67 -19.34
C MET A 1 43.84 42.76 -20.26
N THR A 2 44.01 42.29 -21.48
CA THR A 2 43.02 42.34 -22.58
C THR A 2 41.95 41.26 -22.41
N PRO A 3 40.68 41.50 -22.79
CA PRO A 3 39.65 40.47 -22.77
C PRO A 3 39.75 39.60 -24.03
N ARG A 4 39.73 38.27 -23.85
CA ARG A 4 39.69 37.29 -24.93
C ARG A 4 38.28 37.20 -25.50
N LYS A 5 38.18 37.27 -26.83
CA LYS A 5 36.96 36.98 -27.61
C LYS A 5 36.86 35.47 -27.84
N LEU A 6 35.68 34.87 -27.61
CA LEU A 6 35.32 33.56 -28.15
C LEU A 6 34.88 33.69 -29.63
N PRO A 7 35.13 32.68 -30.49
CA PRO A 7 34.72 32.71 -31.88
C PRO A 7 33.27 32.23 -32.03
N ALA A 8 32.54 32.90 -32.92
CA ALA A 8 31.21 32.52 -33.36
C ALA A 8 31.27 31.22 -34.18
N LEU A 9 30.53 30.21 -33.73
CA LEU A 9 30.26 28.99 -34.48
C LEU A 9 28.99 29.20 -35.33
N MET A 10 29.16 29.17 -36.64
CA MET A 10 28.11 29.42 -37.64
C MET A 10 27.39 28.09 -37.90
N LEU A 11 26.14 27.96 -37.41
CA LEU A 11 25.28 26.81 -37.72
C LEU A 11 24.62 27.02 -39.09
N LEU A 12 24.95 26.14 -40.04
CA LEU A 12 24.28 26.00 -41.33
C LEU A 12 23.03 25.13 -41.14
N LEU A 13 21.85 25.76 -41.15
CA LEU A 13 20.56 25.07 -41.26
C LEU A 13 20.31 24.70 -42.73
N GLY A 14 20.63 23.45 -43.08
CA GLY A 14 20.19 22.81 -44.31
C GLY A 14 18.88 22.07 -44.06
N GLY A 15 17.79 22.56 -44.67
CA GLY A 15 16.48 21.94 -44.59
C GLY A 15 16.40 20.64 -45.39
N SER A 16 16.03 19.57 -44.69
CA SER A 16 15.50 18.33 -45.27
C SER A 16 14.06 18.19 -44.82
N LEU A 17 13.11 18.34 -45.75
CA LEU A 17 11.73 17.94 -45.59
C LEU A 17 11.69 16.40 -45.45
N LEU A 18 11.43 15.91 -44.24
CA LEU A 18 10.96 14.55 -43.99
C LEU A 18 9.44 14.64 -43.80
N ALA A 19 8.69 13.99 -44.69
CA ALA A 19 7.27 13.78 -44.52
C ALA A 19 7.08 12.77 -43.38
N LEU A 20 6.45 13.21 -42.29
CA LEU A 20 5.97 12.34 -41.22
C LEU A 20 4.64 11.69 -41.68
N PRO A 21 4.44 10.38 -41.49
CA PRO A 21 3.11 9.79 -41.62
C PRO A 21 2.24 10.32 -40.47
N GLY A 22 1.07 10.84 -40.80
CA GLY A 22 0.11 11.31 -39.81
C GLY A 22 -0.45 10.15 -39.01
N CYS A 23 -0.34 10.22 -37.69
CA CYS A 23 -1.13 9.41 -36.78
C CYS A 23 -2.59 9.84 -36.90
N SER A 24 -3.43 8.91 -37.34
CA SER A 24 -4.89 9.04 -37.34
C SER A 24 -5.39 8.43 -36.05
N THR A 25 -5.71 9.25 -35.05
CA THR A 25 -6.40 8.81 -33.83
C THR A 25 -7.89 8.69 -34.14
N SER A 26 -8.35 7.47 -34.35
CA SER A 26 -9.77 7.13 -34.21
C SER A 26 -9.96 6.63 -32.79
N ALA A 27 -10.43 7.52 -31.91
CA ALA A 27 -10.96 7.13 -30.61
C ALA A 27 -12.24 6.32 -30.84
N GLY A 28 -12.16 5.02 -30.53
CA GLY A 28 -13.29 4.11 -30.44
C GLY A 28 -13.17 3.36 -29.12
N ASP A 29 -14.29 3.27 -28.40
CA ASP A 29 -14.42 2.64 -27.09
C ASP A 29 -14.09 1.14 -27.14
N ASP A 30 -12.83 0.76 -26.97
CA ASP A 30 -12.41 -0.61 -26.69
C ASP A 30 -11.32 -0.56 -25.60
N LEU A 31 -11.69 -0.92 -24.37
CA LEU A 31 -10.86 -0.88 -23.15
C LEU A 31 -9.74 -1.95 -23.11
N PHE A 32 -9.40 -2.51 -24.28
CA PHE A 32 -8.31 -3.44 -24.52
C PHE A 32 -7.51 -2.97 -25.74
N ASP A 33 -6.97 -1.75 -25.71
CA ASP A 33 -6.04 -1.29 -26.75
C ASP A 33 -4.68 -2.00 -26.58
N CYS A 34 -4.64 -3.28 -26.93
CA CYS A 34 -3.42 -3.96 -27.30
C CYS A 34 -3.06 -3.47 -28.70
N GLU A 35 -2.20 -2.45 -28.81
CA GLU A 35 -1.68 -1.94 -30.10
C GLU A 35 -1.06 -3.05 -30.99
N SER A 36 -0.77 -4.24 -30.42
CA SER A 36 -0.27 -5.43 -31.13
C SER A 36 -1.36 -6.30 -31.79
N GLY A 37 -2.66 -6.04 -31.58
CA GLY A 37 -3.77 -6.66 -32.31
C GLY A 37 -4.09 -8.12 -31.98
N THR A 38 -3.61 -8.67 -30.85
CA THR A 38 -3.73 -10.10 -30.52
C THR A 38 -4.62 -10.43 -29.31
N CYS A 39 -5.06 -9.45 -28.51
CA CYS A 39 -5.77 -9.71 -27.25
C CYS A 39 -7.28 -9.98 -27.41
N ASP A 40 -7.94 -9.33 -28.38
CA ASP A 40 -9.39 -9.51 -28.65
C ASP A 40 -9.69 -10.57 -29.70
N VAL A 41 -8.66 -11.29 -30.13
CA VAL A 41 -8.82 -12.37 -31.09
C VAL A 41 -9.54 -13.51 -30.36
N PRO A 42 -10.75 -13.92 -30.80
CA PRO A 42 -11.47 -14.99 -30.14
C PRO A 42 -10.57 -16.23 -30.03
N ASP A 43 -10.72 -17.02 -28.95
CA ASP A 43 -9.91 -18.24 -28.76
C ASP A 43 -9.93 -19.16 -29.99
N SER A 44 -10.99 -19.15 -30.80
CA SER A 44 -11.05 -19.91 -32.04
C SER A 44 -9.99 -19.53 -33.08
N GLU A 45 -9.47 -18.31 -33.05
CA GLU A 45 -8.57 -17.72 -34.05
C GLU A 45 -7.08 -17.75 -33.64
N ILE A 46 -6.78 -17.92 -32.35
CA ILE A 46 -5.39 -18.06 -31.84
C ILE A 46 -4.95 -19.51 -32.02
N GLU A 47 -3.87 -19.86 -32.71
CA GLU A 47 -3.50 -21.28 -32.82
C GLU A 47 -3.23 -21.93 -31.44
N PRO A 48 -3.62 -23.19 -31.18
CA PRO A 48 -3.30 -23.85 -29.91
C PRO A 48 -1.80 -24.13 -29.80
N HIS A 49 -1.25 -23.93 -28.61
CA HIS A 49 0.14 -24.22 -28.26
C HIS A 49 0.24 -25.54 -27.47
N PRO A 50 1.31 -26.36 -27.66
CA PRO A 50 1.50 -27.59 -26.89
C PRO A 50 1.49 -27.43 -25.35
N CYS A 51 1.79 -26.23 -24.87
CA CYS A 51 1.83 -25.89 -23.45
C CYS A 51 0.53 -25.29 -22.89
N ASP A 52 -0.50 -25.09 -23.70
CA ASP A 52 -1.77 -24.51 -23.21
C ASP A 52 -2.45 -25.38 -22.16
N SER A 53 -2.24 -26.70 -22.17
CA SER A 53 -2.79 -27.58 -21.11
C SER A 53 -2.05 -27.47 -19.78
N MET A 54 -0.83 -26.93 -19.78
CA MET A 54 0.03 -26.80 -18.60
C MET A 54 0.01 -25.38 -18.02
N LEU A 55 -0.30 -24.37 -18.83
CA LEU A 55 -0.47 -22.99 -18.41
C LEU A 55 -1.96 -22.69 -18.18
N LEU A 56 -2.41 -22.82 -16.95
CA LEU A 56 -3.79 -22.58 -16.54
C LEU A 56 -4.04 -21.08 -16.34
N ASP A 57 -5.09 -20.53 -16.95
CA ASP A 57 -5.45 -19.11 -16.82
C ASP A 57 -6.36 -18.88 -15.60
N PHE A 58 -5.87 -18.06 -14.66
CA PHE A 58 -6.55 -17.57 -13.46
C PHE A 58 -6.71 -16.04 -13.48
N SER A 59 -6.53 -15.40 -14.64
CA SER A 59 -6.70 -13.95 -14.77
C SER A 59 -8.15 -13.51 -14.61
N ASN A 60 -9.09 -14.35 -15.07
CA ASN A 60 -10.53 -14.10 -15.11
C ASN A 60 -11.34 -15.35 -14.71
N ASP A 61 -12.65 -15.18 -14.53
CA ASP A 61 -13.58 -16.27 -14.16
C ASP A 61 -13.76 -17.33 -15.26
N GLU A 62 -13.44 -17.00 -16.53
CA GLU A 62 -13.46 -17.95 -17.63
C GLU A 62 -12.03 -18.34 -18.03
N PRO A 63 -11.64 -19.62 -17.89
CA PRO A 63 -10.31 -20.07 -18.26
C PRO A 63 -10.16 -20.03 -19.79
N ASN A 64 -9.28 -19.16 -20.30
CA ASN A 64 -8.88 -19.20 -21.71
C ASN A 64 -8.09 -20.47 -21.98
N GLN A 65 -8.35 -21.11 -23.13
CA GLN A 65 -7.68 -22.37 -23.48
C GLN A 65 -6.43 -22.15 -24.33
N ARG A 66 -6.08 -20.90 -24.66
CA ARG A 66 -4.99 -20.54 -25.59
C ARG A 66 -4.07 -19.43 -25.06
N THR A 67 -3.76 -19.51 -23.77
CA THR A 67 -3.05 -18.46 -23.01
C THR A 67 -1.62 -18.24 -23.50
N VAL A 68 -0.89 -19.30 -23.88
CA VAL A 68 0.55 -19.17 -24.19
C VAL A 68 0.79 -18.20 -25.35
N ASN A 69 -0.03 -18.29 -26.39
CA ASN A 69 0.15 -17.46 -27.60
C ASN A 69 -0.32 -16.01 -27.41
N ARG A 70 -0.97 -15.68 -26.29
CA ARG A 70 -1.39 -14.30 -25.95
C ARG A 70 -0.33 -13.48 -25.21
N LEU A 71 0.61 -14.14 -24.54
CA LEU A 71 1.60 -13.52 -23.65
C LEU A 71 2.87 -13.16 -24.42
N ASP A 72 3.38 -11.93 -24.36
CA ASP A 72 4.60 -11.53 -25.08
C ASP A 72 5.78 -11.12 -24.16
N ASP A 73 5.67 -11.43 -22.87
CA ASP A 73 6.79 -11.23 -21.95
C ASP A 73 7.94 -12.21 -22.19
N ALA A 74 9.11 -11.84 -21.68
CA ALA A 74 10.33 -12.61 -21.86
C ALA A 74 10.30 -13.99 -21.20
N PHE A 75 9.46 -14.22 -20.17
CA PHE A 75 9.31 -15.52 -19.54
C PHE A 75 8.50 -16.45 -20.44
N ALA A 76 7.31 -16.05 -20.88
CA ALA A 76 6.47 -16.86 -21.77
C ALA A 76 7.17 -17.18 -23.10
N ASN A 77 7.80 -16.18 -23.70
CA ASN A 77 8.52 -16.33 -24.97
C ASN A 77 9.72 -17.29 -24.86
N LYS A 78 10.42 -17.31 -23.73
CA LYS A 78 11.60 -18.18 -23.53
C LYS A 78 11.23 -19.58 -23.03
N LEU A 79 10.23 -19.72 -22.17
CA LEU A 79 9.89 -21.02 -21.60
C LEU A 79 8.91 -21.80 -22.45
N PHE A 80 7.82 -21.15 -22.86
CA PHE A 80 6.72 -21.85 -23.51
C PHE A 80 6.85 -21.82 -25.02
N LYS A 81 7.18 -20.67 -25.61
CA LYS A 81 7.20 -20.53 -27.09
C LYS A 81 8.51 -20.90 -27.77
N ALA A 82 9.62 -20.94 -27.02
CA ALA A 82 10.94 -21.17 -27.61
C ALA A 82 11.06 -22.60 -28.15
N GLU A 83 11.20 -22.72 -29.48
CA GLU A 83 11.32 -23.96 -30.26
C GLU A 83 10.64 -25.13 -29.56
N ALA A 84 9.32 -25.05 -29.44
CA ALA A 84 8.50 -26.14 -28.94
C ALA A 84 8.69 -27.35 -29.88
N ASP A 85 9.68 -28.18 -29.59
CA ASP A 85 9.70 -29.56 -30.04
C ASP A 85 8.54 -30.22 -29.30
N ASP A 86 7.51 -30.66 -30.04
CA ASP A 86 6.34 -31.36 -29.50
C ASP A 86 6.70 -32.58 -28.63
N THR A 87 7.97 -33.00 -28.63
CA THR A 87 8.50 -34.09 -27.80
C THR A 87 9.05 -33.66 -26.44
N GLN A 88 9.28 -32.37 -26.20
CA GLN A 88 9.72 -31.87 -24.90
C GLN A 88 8.51 -31.50 -24.01
N PRO A 89 8.49 -31.95 -22.74
CA PRO A 89 7.45 -31.52 -21.80
C PRO A 89 7.56 -30.02 -21.54
N CYS A 90 6.42 -29.37 -21.33
CA CYS A 90 6.40 -27.96 -20.97
C CYS A 90 6.95 -27.76 -19.55
N PRO A 91 7.72 -26.68 -19.31
CA PRO A 91 8.28 -26.43 -17.98
C PRO A 91 7.16 -26.14 -16.99
N ALA A 92 7.13 -26.85 -15.85
CA ALA A 92 6.09 -26.65 -14.84
C ALA A 92 6.62 -26.54 -13.41
N THR A 93 7.82 -27.04 -13.15
CA THR A 93 8.50 -26.86 -11.86
C THR A 93 9.57 -25.77 -11.94
N PHE A 94 10.03 -25.25 -10.80
CA PHE A 94 11.12 -24.28 -10.81
C PHE A 94 12.39 -24.83 -11.47
N GLU A 95 12.71 -26.11 -11.25
CA GLU A 95 13.83 -26.80 -11.90
C GLU A 95 13.67 -26.83 -13.43
N ASP A 96 12.48 -27.22 -13.93
CA ASP A 96 12.22 -27.25 -15.38
C ASP A 96 12.34 -25.85 -16.00
N MET A 97 11.80 -24.84 -15.32
CA MET A 97 11.86 -23.43 -15.76
C MET A 97 13.30 -22.96 -15.87
N VAL A 98 14.13 -23.24 -14.85
CA VAL A 98 15.55 -22.88 -14.84
C VAL A 98 16.31 -23.63 -15.94
N GLU A 99 16.05 -24.93 -16.13
CA GLU A 99 16.73 -25.74 -17.15
C GLU A 99 16.37 -25.29 -18.56
N LYS A 100 15.08 -25.00 -18.83
CA LYS A 100 14.66 -24.43 -20.11
C LYS A 100 15.29 -23.07 -20.34
N LEU A 101 15.33 -22.20 -19.33
CA LEU A 101 16.00 -20.90 -19.42
C LEU A 101 17.48 -21.00 -19.76
N LYS A 102 18.23 -21.97 -19.20
CA LYS A 102 19.64 -22.19 -19.59
C LYS A 102 19.80 -22.52 -21.08
N GLN A 103 18.82 -23.18 -21.67
CA GLN A 103 18.84 -23.54 -23.09
C GLN A 103 18.49 -22.34 -23.97
N THR A 104 17.65 -21.42 -23.48
CA THR A 104 17.10 -20.34 -24.28
C THR A 104 17.72 -18.96 -24.03
N ASP A 105 18.36 -18.76 -22.88
CA ASP A 105 19.15 -17.58 -22.54
C ASP A 105 20.58 -17.76 -23.11
N ASN A 106 20.80 -17.28 -24.33
CA ASN A 106 21.96 -17.69 -25.13
C ASN A 106 23.25 -16.93 -24.79
N SER A 107 23.15 -15.76 -24.14
CA SER A 107 24.30 -14.88 -23.95
C SER A 107 24.12 -13.85 -22.83
N GLY A 108 25.25 -13.37 -22.29
CA GLY A 108 25.28 -12.17 -21.44
C GLY A 108 24.58 -12.30 -20.09
N CYS A 109 24.35 -13.52 -19.60
CA CYS A 109 23.59 -13.73 -18.37
C CYS A 109 24.31 -13.20 -17.13
N ASN A 110 23.61 -12.33 -16.41
CA ASN A 110 23.94 -11.83 -15.09
C ASN A 110 22.74 -12.12 -14.17
N ILE A 111 22.82 -13.25 -13.47
CA ILE A 111 21.77 -13.73 -12.58
C ILE A 111 22.17 -13.33 -11.16
N LYS A 112 21.25 -12.67 -10.45
CA LYS A 112 21.45 -12.26 -9.06
C LYS A 112 20.29 -12.74 -8.20
N SER A 113 20.61 -13.11 -6.96
CA SER A 113 19.63 -13.51 -5.96
C SER A 113 19.72 -12.63 -4.72
N PHE A 114 18.56 -12.28 -4.20
CA PHE A 114 18.38 -11.47 -3.01
C PHE A 114 17.61 -12.31 -1.99
N THR A 115 18.10 -12.35 -0.76
CA THR A 115 17.54 -13.20 0.28
C THR A 115 16.76 -12.36 1.27
N VAL A 116 15.54 -12.81 1.57
CA VAL A 116 14.69 -12.26 2.62
C VAL A 116 14.39 -13.37 3.63
N SER A 117 14.38 -13.04 4.90
CA SER A 117 13.99 -13.95 5.97
C SER A 117 13.24 -13.16 7.02
N GLU A 118 12.10 -13.71 7.44
CA GLU A 118 11.31 -13.19 8.57
C GLU A 118 12.12 -13.21 9.88
N GLN A 119 13.15 -14.06 9.94
CA GLN A 119 14.08 -14.19 11.06
C GLN A 119 15.45 -13.58 10.72
N GLY A 120 15.52 -12.68 9.74
CA GLY A 120 16.79 -12.09 9.27
C GLY A 120 17.60 -11.43 10.38
N GLU A 121 16.92 -10.74 11.29
CA GLU A 121 17.53 -10.14 12.49
C GLU A 121 18.11 -11.21 13.45
N LEU A 122 17.50 -12.39 13.50
CA LEU A 122 17.98 -13.55 14.26
C LEU A 122 19.06 -14.34 13.53
N ALA A 123 19.40 -14.00 12.28
CA ALA A 123 20.37 -14.75 11.47
C ALA A 123 21.75 -14.87 12.10
N SER A 124 22.10 -13.94 12.98
CA SER A 124 23.34 -14.01 13.77
C SER A 124 23.38 -15.16 14.79
N GLN A 125 22.25 -15.84 15.05
CA GLN A 125 22.08 -16.82 16.11
C GLN A 125 22.18 -18.29 15.69
N GLY A 126 22.25 -18.60 14.39
CA GLY A 126 22.59 -19.94 13.89
C GLY A 126 21.65 -20.52 12.83
N ASP A 127 21.96 -21.75 12.42
CA ASP A 127 21.28 -22.51 11.36
C ASP A 127 19.77 -22.70 11.63
N GLY A 128 18.97 -22.78 10.56
CA GLY A 128 17.53 -23.06 10.62
C GLY A 128 16.61 -21.92 10.15
N LEU A 129 17.15 -20.82 9.64
CA LEU A 129 16.34 -19.74 9.09
C LEU A 129 15.62 -20.19 7.80
N GLY A 130 14.33 -19.89 7.73
CA GLY A 130 13.58 -19.90 6.48
C GLY A 130 13.96 -18.69 5.63
N TYR A 131 14.38 -18.89 4.38
CA TYR A 131 14.55 -17.83 3.40
C TYR A 131 13.52 -17.94 2.29
N ARG A 132 13.16 -16.76 1.77
CA ARG A 132 12.68 -16.61 0.40
C ARG A 132 13.79 -15.97 -0.40
N VAL A 133 13.82 -16.31 -1.68
CA VAL A 133 14.86 -15.81 -2.59
C VAL A 133 14.20 -15.19 -3.79
N VAL A 134 14.48 -13.91 -4.01
CA VAL A 134 14.13 -13.24 -5.27
C VAL A 134 15.33 -13.34 -6.21
N THR A 135 15.15 -14.03 -7.34
CA THR A 135 16.17 -14.17 -8.39
C THR A 135 15.80 -13.32 -9.60
N VAL A 136 16.68 -12.40 -9.98
CA VAL A 136 16.56 -11.59 -11.20
C VAL A 136 17.45 -12.16 -12.29
N ARG A 137 17.01 -12.10 -13.54
CA ARG A 137 17.73 -12.69 -14.68
C ARG A 137 17.94 -11.70 -15.83
N GLN A 138 19.09 -11.05 -15.86
CA GLN A 138 19.51 -10.21 -16.97
C GLN A 138 20.22 -11.06 -18.04
N CYS A 139 19.55 -11.45 -19.12
CA CYS A 139 20.11 -12.29 -20.18
C CYS A 139 19.66 -11.77 -21.56
N ASP A 140 20.44 -12.00 -22.61
CA ASP A 140 20.07 -11.65 -24.00
C ASP A 140 19.63 -10.18 -24.20
N GLY A 141 20.20 -9.25 -23.42
CA GLY A 141 19.88 -7.82 -23.50
C GLY A 141 18.62 -7.40 -22.72
N ARG A 142 17.89 -8.36 -22.12
CA ARG A 142 16.80 -8.11 -21.17
C ARG A 142 17.29 -7.34 -19.95
N ASP A 143 16.47 -6.46 -19.39
CA ASP A 143 16.76 -5.76 -18.13
C ASP A 143 16.57 -6.70 -16.92
N ASP A 144 17.25 -6.45 -15.81
CA ASP A 144 17.08 -7.25 -14.59
C ASP A 144 15.73 -7.03 -13.89
N SER A 145 14.98 -5.98 -14.25
CA SER A 145 13.59 -5.77 -13.80
C SER A 145 12.53 -6.52 -14.63
N ASP A 146 12.93 -7.22 -15.69
CA ASP A 146 11.97 -7.83 -16.64
C ASP A 146 11.54 -9.24 -16.28
N VAL A 147 12.34 -10.01 -15.54
CA VAL A 147 11.96 -11.36 -15.07
C VAL A 147 12.50 -11.57 -13.66
N LEU A 148 11.56 -11.71 -12.72
CA LEU A 148 11.82 -11.94 -11.31
C LEU A 148 11.18 -13.26 -10.89
N PHE A 149 11.96 -14.14 -10.28
CA PHE A 149 11.48 -15.35 -9.60
C PHE A 149 11.46 -15.10 -8.10
N SER A 150 10.34 -15.36 -7.44
CA SER A 150 10.26 -15.46 -5.98
C SER A 150 10.09 -16.93 -5.60
N ALA A 151 11.11 -17.50 -4.98
CA ALA A 151 11.10 -18.90 -4.56
C ALA A 151 11.03 -18.98 -3.02
N PHE A 152 10.17 -19.86 -2.52
CA PHE A 152 9.80 -19.95 -1.09
C PHE A 152 10.35 -21.21 -0.44
N GLY A 153 10.47 -21.21 0.89
CA GLY A 153 10.70 -22.44 1.65
C GLY A 153 12.14 -22.97 1.66
N PHE A 154 13.15 -22.13 1.43
CA PHE A 154 14.54 -22.54 1.64
C PHE A 154 14.88 -22.55 3.14
N HIS A 155 15.59 -23.56 3.64
CA HIS A 155 16.02 -23.58 5.04
C HIS A 155 17.55 -23.70 5.16
N ASP A 156 18.15 -23.00 6.12
CA ASP A 156 19.56 -23.20 6.45
C ASP A 156 19.77 -24.64 6.97
N GLY A 157 20.59 -25.42 6.25
CA GLY A 157 20.86 -26.83 6.55
C GLY A 157 20.29 -27.80 5.52
N ASP A 158 19.41 -27.32 4.64
CA ASP A 158 19.16 -28.01 3.38
C ASP A 158 20.50 -28.15 2.68
N GLY A 159 20.94 -29.39 2.48
CA GLY A 159 22.13 -29.65 1.68
C GLY A 159 22.02 -28.97 0.30
N PRO A 160 23.06 -29.03 -0.53
CA PRO A 160 22.97 -28.53 -1.91
C PRO A 160 21.77 -29.11 -2.70
N MET A 161 21.18 -30.20 -2.21
CA MET A 161 20.08 -30.96 -2.81
C MET A 161 18.71 -30.77 -2.11
N GLY A 162 18.53 -29.84 -1.16
CA GLY A 162 17.20 -29.67 -0.54
C GLY A 162 16.76 -30.85 0.32
N VAL A 163 15.51 -30.85 0.78
CA VAL A 163 14.91 -31.94 1.57
C VAL A 163 14.52 -33.14 0.69
N ASP A 164 14.29 -32.90 -0.60
CA ASP A 164 13.73 -33.84 -1.60
C ASP A 164 14.77 -34.36 -2.61
N GLY A 165 15.95 -33.75 -2.69
CA GLY A 165 17.01 -34.13 -3.62
C GLY A 165 17.15 -33.20 -4.83
N SER A 166 16.19 -32.31 -5.12
CA SER A 166 16.23 -31.37 -6.25
C SER A 166 17.02 -30.09 -5.91
N GLY A 167 17.03 -29.71 -4.64
CA GLY A 167 17.65 -28.49 -4.16
C GLY A 167 16.82 -27.23 -4.41
N LEU A 168 15.70 -27.30 -5.12
CA LEU A 168 14.85 -26.16 -5.44
C LEU A 168 13.41 -26.39 -4.94
N PRO A 169 12.72 -25.37 -4.43
CA PRO A 169 11.35 -25.52 -3.94
C PRO A 169 10.35 -25.67 -5.09
N ASP A 170 9.25 -26.37 -4.80
CA ASP A 170 8.12 -26.50 -5.71
C ASP A 170 7.31 -25.20 -5.84
N ASP A 171 7.30 -24.38 -4.79
CA ASP A 171 6.57 -23.11 -4.76
C ASP A 171 7.45 -21.98 -5.28
N VAL A 172 7.19 -21.58 -6.53
CA VAL A 172 7.82 -20.45 -7.20
C VAL A 172 6.77 -19.57 -7.83
N GLU A 173 6.89 -18.27 -7.61
CA GLU A 173 6.13 -17.22 -8.27
C GLU A 173 7.06 -16.50 -9.25
N VAL A 174 6.53 -16.11 -10.40
CA VAL A 174 7.28 -15.41 -11.43
C VAL A 174 6.51 -14.17 -11.85
N MET A 175 7.23 -13.06 -11.94
CA MET A 175 6.76 -11.83 -12.53
C MET A 175 7.61 -11.55 -13.76
N ALA A 176 6.97 -11.25 -14.90
CA ALA A 176 7.67 -10.95 -16.13
C ALA A 176 7.07 -9.73 -16.86
N PHE A 177 7.91 -8.79 -17.27
CA PHE A 177 7.49 -7.59 -17.99
C PHE A 177 7.25 -7.92 -19.47
N ASP A 178 6.06 -7.60 -19.95
CA ASP A 178 5.64 -7.63 -21.34
C ASP A 178 5.84 -6.22 -21.92
N GLU A 179 6.94 -6.03 -22.66
CA GLU A 179 7.28 -4.75 -23.28
C GLU A 179 6.20 -4.28 -24.27
N SER A 180 5.52 -5.22 -24.95
CA SER A 180 4.55 -4.90 -26.00
C SER A 180 3.28 -4.27 -25.43
N SER A 181 2.86 -4.71 -24.25
CA SER A 181 1.67 -4.21 -23.56
C SER A 181 1.99 -3.27 -22.39
N GLY A 182 3.29 -3.18 -22.04
CA GLY A 182 3.80 -2.34 -20.97
C GLY A 182 3.31 -2.77 -19.59
N VAL A 183 3.04 -4.06 -19.36
CA VAL A 183 2.53 -4.61 -18.09
C VAL A 183 3.47 -5.70 -17.56
N TYR A 184 3.33 -6.04 -16.29
CA TYR A 184 3.84 -7.28 -15.72
C TYR A 184 2.78 -8.38 -15.82
N ASN A 185 3.20 -9.56 -16.26
CA ASN A 185 2.45 -10.82 -16.23
C ASN A 185 2.89 -11.65 -15.01
N TYR A 186 1.93 -12.33 -14.37
CA TYR A 186 2.15 -13.02 -13.10
C TYR A 186 1.89 -14.52 -13.24
N TYR A 187 2.83 -15.33 -12.75
CA TYR A 187 2.80 -16.77 -12.85
C TYR A 187 3.09 -17.44 -11.50
N LYS A 188 2.59 -18.65 -11.29
CA LYS A 188 2.94 -19.47 -10.12
C LYS A 188 2.96 -20.96 -10.47
N ALA A 189 3.95 -21.69 -9.98
CA ALA A 189 3.94 -23.16 -10.03
C ALA A 189 2.90 -23.71 -9.03
N LEU A 190 2.01 -24.59 -9.47
CA LEU A 190 0.90 -25.08 -8.64
C LEU A 190 1.20 -26.38 -7.88
N GLY A 191 2.40 -26.95 -8.09
CA GLY A 191 2.84 -28.18 -7.42
C GLY A 191 2.22 -29.49 -7.97
N ASP A 192 1.27 -29.40 -8.89
CA ASP A 192 0.66 -30.56 -9.57
C ASP A 192 1.27 -30.83 -10.97
N GLY A 193 2.37 -30.16 -11.29
CA GLY A 193 3.00 -30.19 -12.60
C GLY A 193 2.36 -29.23 -13.61
N SER A 194 1.63 -28.20 -13.13
CA SER A 194 1.14 -27.09 -13.96
C SER A 194 1.60 -25.72 -13.43
N VAL A 195 1.46 -24.71 -14.28
CA VAL A 195 1.73 -23.29 -13.98
C VAL A 195 0.42 -22.53 -14.11
N GLY A 196 0.07 -21.72 -13.11
CA GLY A 196 -1.02 -20.75 -13.22
C GLY A 196 -0.52 -19.41 -13.76
N PHE A 197 -1.24 -18.82 -14.70
CA PHE A 197 -1.14 -17.40 -15.06
C PHE A 197 -2.23 -16.62 -14.31
N PHE A 198 -1.86 -15.67 -13.47
CA PHE A 198 -2.77 -15.00 -12.54
C PHE A 198 -3.26 -13.63 -13.04
N GLY A 199 -3.00 -13.32 -14.31
CA GLY A 199 -3.31 -12.02 -14.90
C GLY A 199 -2.08 -11.12 -14.99
N ASN A 200 -2.36 -9.83 -15.14
CA ASN A 200 -1.35 -8.82 -15.43
C ASN A 200 -1.62 -7.56 -14.61
N SER A 201 -0.72 -6.58 -14.72
CA SER A 201 -0.81 -5.34 -13.98
C SER A 201 -2.15 -4.61 -14.14
N LYS A 202 -2.74 -4.60 -15.35
CA LYS A 202 -4.01 -3.92 -15.62
C LYS A 202 -5.18 -4.64 -14.92
N HIS A 203 -5.22 -5.97 -14.97
CA HIS A 203 -6.23 -6.75 -14.26
C HIS A 203 -6.26 -6.41 -12.76
N TYR A 204 -5.11 -6.19 -12.13
CA TYR A 204 -5.05 -5.85 -10.70
C TYR A 204 -5.51 -4.43 -10.40
N ILE A 205 -5.28 -3.48 -11.31
CA ILE A 205 -5.82 -2.12 -11.20
C ILE A 205 -7.33 -2.07 -11.47
N ASP A 206 -7.83 -2.89 -12.37
CA ASP A 206 -9.22 -2.83 -12.84
C ASP A 206 -10.17 -3.59 -11.94
N GLU A 207 -9.75 -4.78 -11.52
CA GLU A 207 -10.62 -5.73 -10.83
C GLU A 207 -10.19 -5.97 -9.38
N GLY A 208 -9.02 -5.47 -8.99
CA GLY A 208 -8.46 -5.71 -7.67
C GLY A 208 -8.13 -7.19 -7.42
N PRO A 209 -7.87 -7.55 -6.15
CA PRO A 209 -7.69 -8.95 -5.76
C PRO A 209 -8.97 -9.77 -5.94
N ALA A 210 -8.88 -11.01 -6.43
CA ALA A 210 -10.07 -11.85 -6.67
C ALA A 210 -10.30 -12.98 -5.63
N GLY A 211 -9.92 -12.74 -4.39
CA GLY A 211 -10.31 -13.61 -3.28
C GLY A 211 -9.28 -13.72 -2.16
N PRO A 212 -9.64 -14.39 -1.06
CA PRO A 212 -8.81 -14.46 0.14
C PRO A 212 -7.59 -15.38 -0.01
N GLY A 213 -7.45 -16.12 -1.11
CA GLY A 213 -6.40 -17.14 -1.28
C GLY A 213 -5.34 -16.73 -2.30
N LEU A 214 -4.08 -17.08 -2.04
CA LEU A 214 -2.98 -16.88 -3.02
C LEU A 214 -3.13 -17.74 -4.29
N THR A 215 -4.00 -18.76 -4.25
CA THR A 215 -4.31 -19.63 -5.40
C THR A 215 -5.71 -19.39 -5.96
N SER A 216 -6.45 -18.37 -5.48
CA SER A 216 -7.70 -17.97 -6.11
C SER A 216 -7.44 -17.25 -7.43
N VAL A 217 -8.51 -16.93 -8.15
CA VAL A 217 -8.47 -15.99 -9.28
C VAL A 217 -7.66 -14.75 -8.84
N ARG A 218 -6.72 -14.32 -9.69
CA ARG A 218 -5.77 -13.21 -9.42
C ARG A 218 -5.13 -13.24 -8.03
N GLY A 219 -4.79 -14.42 -7.48
CA GLY A 219 -4.22 -14.58 -6.15
C GLY A 219 -2.97 -13.73 -5.86
N CYS A 220 -2.12 -13.48 -6.87
CA CYS A 220 -0.96 -12.57 -6.75
C CYS A 220 -1.38 -11.08 -6.59
N GLY A 221 -2.56 -10.70 -7.07
CA GLY A 221 -3.12 -9.35 -6.95
C GLY A 221 -3.40 -8.92 -5.50
N ASN A 222 -3.47 -9.87 -4.56
CA ASN A 222 -3.54 -9.58 -3.12
C ASN A 222 -2.31 -8.82 -2.60
N CYS A 223 -1.14 -9.11 -3.16
CA CYS A 223 0.08 -8.41 -2.82
C CYS A 223 0.33 -7.25 -3.79
N HIS A 224 0.13 -7.48 -5.09
CA HIS A 224 0.48 -6.58 -6.18
C HIS A 224 -0.67 -5.65 -6.59
N THR A 225 -1.31 -5.01 -5.62
CA THR A 225 -2.46 -4.12 -5.85
C THR A 225 -2.12 -2.94 -6.76
N GLY A 226 -0.87 -2.45 -6.75
CA GLY A 226 -0.39 -1.44 -7.67
C GLY A 226 -0.04 -1.94 -9.07
N GLY A 227 -0.10 -3.25 -9.33
CA GLY A 227 0.26 -3.90 -10.60
C GLY A 227 1.76 -3.94 -10.91
N GLY A 228 2.62 -3.44 -10.02
CA GLY A 228 4.08 -3.41 -10.20
C GLY A 228 4.81 -4.43 -9.33
N PRO A 229 6.16 -4.48 -9.39
CA PRO A 229 6.97 -5.20 -8.42
C PRO A 229 6.81 -4.61 -7.01
N ILE A 230 7.03 -5.42 -5.97
CA ILE A 230 6.91 -4.97 -4.57
C ILE A 230 8.25 -5.14 -3.89
N PHE A 231 8.68 -4.09 -3.20
CA PHE A 231 9.78 -4.16 -2.26
C PHE A 231 9.47 -3.25 -1.08
N LYS A 232 9.16 -3.86 0.08
CA LYS A 232 8.65 -3.13 1.24
C LYS A 232 9.72 -2.39 2.03
N GLU A 233 11.00 -2.71 1.86
CA GLU A 233 12.10 -2.03 2.54
C GLU A 233 13.01 -1.39 1.50
N MET A 234 12.62 -0.22 0.99
CA MET A 234 13.35 0.45 -0.10
C MET A 234 14.63 1.15 0.34
N ASP A 235 14.89 1.22 1.65
CA ASP A 235 16.10 1.83 2.19
C ASP A 235 16.68 1.00 3.34
N SER A 236 18.01 1.11 3.46
CA SER A 236 18.74 0.63 4.62
C SER A 236 18.31 1.34 5.91
N PRO A 237 18.33 0.65 7.06
CA PRO A 237 18.74 -0.73 7.28
C PRO A 237 17.58 -1.73 7.18
N TRP A 238 17.55 -2.49 6.08
CA TRP A 238 16.60 -3.57 5.86
C TRP A 238 16.56 -4.54 7.05
N VAL A 239 15.35 -4.79 7.57
CA VAL A 239 15.06 -5.63 8.72
C VAL A 239 14.87 -7.09 8.29
N HIS A 240 14.11 -7.33 7.22
CA HIS A 240 13.85 -8.70 6.76
C HIS A 240 14.78 -9.11 5.61
N TRP A 241 15.29 -8.14 4.85
CA TRP A 241 16.23 -8.44 3.78
C TRP A 241 17.64 -8.62 4.35
N ASN A 242 18.29 -9.71 3.95
CA ASN A 242 19.52 -10.18 4.57
C ASN A 242 20.73 -9.89 3.67
N PRO A 243 21.38 -8.72 3.77
CA PRO A 243 22.56 -8.42 2.96
C PRO A 243 23.70 -9.40 3.23
N ASP A 244 23.77 -9.99 4.43
CA ASP A 244 24.81 -10.94 4.84
C ASP A 244 24.35 -12.41 4.87
N GLY A 245 23.10 -12.69 5.22
CA GLY A 245 22.52 -14.05 5.34
C GLY A 245 22.19 -14.76 4.01
N GLY A 246 22.14 -16.09 3.96
CA GLY A 246 21.81 -16.84 2.74
C GLY A 246 22.89 -16.87 1.64
N SER A 247 24.10 -16.38 1.91
CA SER A 247 25.22 -16.44 0.94
C SER A 247 25.59 -17.90 0.58
N THR A 248 25.62 -18.79 1.58
CA THR A 248 25.84 -20.23 1.37
C THR A 248 24.70 -20.86 0.57
N LEU A 249 23.44 -20.51 0.87
CA LEU A 249 22.27 -20.96 0.13
C LEU A 249 22.39 -20.67 -1.36
N VAL A 250 22.65 -19.40 -1.71
CA VAL A 250 22.77 -18.93 -3.10
C VAL A 250 23.97 -19.57 -3.80
N SER A 251 25.15 -19.60 -3.15
CA SER A 251 26.37 -20.15 -3.76
C SER A 251 26.28 -21.65 -4.05
N ASN A 252 25.65 -22.43 -3.18
CA ASN A 252 25.40 -23.85 -3.40
C ASN A 252 24.42 -24.12 -4.55
N ARG A 253 23.64 -23.11 -4.97
CA ARG A 253 22.61 -23.18 -6.01
C ARG A 253 22.86 -22.17 -7.14
N SER A 254 24.11 -21.78 -7.33
CA SER A 254 24.50 -20.71 -8.25
C SER A 254 24.13 -20.97 -9.71
N GLU A 255 23.87 -22.22 -10.09
CA GLU A 255 23.37 -22.55 -11.43
C GLU A 255 21.94 -22.02 -11.67
N ALA A 256 21.08 -22.06 -10.64
CA ALA A 256 19.72 -21.55 -10.70
C ALA A 256 19.64 -20.08 -10.26
N MET A 257 20.35 -19.75 -9.17
CA MET A 257 20.26 -18.48 -8.44
C MET A 257 21.33 -17.46 -8.81
N GLY A 258 22.35 -17.85 -9.59
CA GLY A 258 23.45 -16.97 -9.93
C GLY A 258 24.30 -16.57 -8.72
N SER A 259 24.55 -15.27 -8.59
CA SER A 259 25.35 -14.69 -7.49
C SER A 259 24.47 -13.97 -6.49
N LYS A 260 24.92 -13.83 -5.23
CA LYS A 260 24.19 -13.01 -4.27
C LYS A 260 24.31 -11.53 -4.65
N GLY A 261 23.17 -10.86 -4.78
CA GLY A 261 23.09 -9.42 -5.03
C GLY A 261 23.15 -8.61 -3.74
N GLY A 262 23.61 -7.35 -3.84
CA GLY A 262 23.51 -6.37 -2.76
C GLY A 262 22.17 -5.62 -2.83
N LEU A 263 21.57 -5.32 -1.68
CA LEU A 263 20.21 -4.78 -1.60
C LEU A 263 20.06 -3.38 -2.21
N GLY A 264 21.06 -2.50 -2.14
CA GLY A 264 21.01 -1.24 -2.88
C GLY A 264 20.93 -1.43 -4.41
N GLY A 265 21.52 -2.52 -4.92
CA GLY A 265 21.33 -2.89 -6.32
C GLY A 265 19.95 -3.48 -6.60
N PHE A 266 19.25 -4.01 -5.60
CA PHE A 266 17.87 -4.48 -5.73
C PHE A 266 16.88 -3.30 -5.70
N GLU A 267 17.10 -2.31 -4.85
CA GLU A 267 16.36 -1.04 -4.83
C GLU A 267 16.34 -0.42 -6.24
N ASP A 268 17.51 -0.32 -6.87
CA ASP A 268 17.65 0.17 -8.25
C ASP A 268 16.85 -0.64 -9.27
N ILE A 269 16.79 -1.97 -9.12
CA ILE A 269 16.06 -2.87 -10.02
C ILE A 269 14.55 -2.66 -9.87
N ILE A 270 14.07 -2.63 -8.64
CA ILE A 270 12.65 -2.47 -8.34
C ILE A 270 12.18 -1.08 -8.78
N GLY A 271 12.96 -0.03 -8.51
CA GLY A 271 12.67 1.33 -8.98
C GLY A 271 12.62 1.43 -10.51
N ARG A 272 13.50 0.73 -11.25
CA ARG A 272 13.37 0.64 -12.71
C ARG A 272 12.09 -0.06 -13.15
N GLY A 273 11.72 -1.16 -12.48
CA GLY A 273 10.47 -1.87 -12.76
C GLY A 273 9.23 -1.01 -12.50
N HIS A 274 9.21 -0.25 -11.40
CA HIS A 274 8.18 0.75 -11.13
C HIS A 274 8.11 1.81 -12.23
N ASN A 275 9.24 2.38 -12.64
CA ASN A 275 9.25 3.38 -13.72
C ASN A 275 8.71 2.85 -15.05
N LYS A 276 9.04 1.61 -15.41
CA LYS A 276 8.50 0.96 -16.62
C LYS A 276 6.98 0.83 -16.55
N TRP A 277 6.47 0.29 -15.43
CA TRP A 277 5.04 0.07 -15.26
C TRP A 277 4.27 1.38 -15.09
N ASN A 278 4.74 2.33 -14.30
CA ASN A 278 4.00 3.54 -13.95
C ASN A 278 3.63 4.39 -15.17
N LYS A 279 4.49 4.43 -16.20
CA LYS A 279 4.15 5.05 -17.48
C LYS A 279 2.89 4.44 -18.11
N SER A 280 2.84 3.12 -18.20
CA SER A 280 1.68 2.39 -18.72
C SER A 280 0.48 2.47 -17.77
N ARG A 281 0.72 2.47 -16.45
CA ARG A 281 -0.31 2.60 -15.42
C ARG A 281 -1.03 3.94 -15.54
N VAL A 282 -0.29 5.04 -15.65
CA VAL A 282 -0.86 6.38 -15.83
C VAL A 282 -1.68 6.43 -17.12
N ALA A 283 -1.14 5.94 -18.24
CA ALA A 283 -1.89 5.87 -19.51
C ALA A 283 -3.18 5.04 -19.37
N HIS A 284 -3.11 3.88 -18.73
CA HIS A 284 -4.24 2.98 -18.50
C HIS A 284 -5.33 3.59 -17.63
N VAL A 285 -4.97 4.17 -16.48
CA VAL A 285 -5.93 4.80 -15.56
C VAL A 285 -6.51 6.08 -16.18
N ARG A 286 -5.69 6.86 -16.90
CA ARG A 286 -6.14 8.04 -17.65
C ARG A 286 -7.20 7.70 -18.69
N ALA A 287 -7.05 6.57 -19.40
CA ALA A 287 -8.02 6.11 -20.40
C ALA A 287 -9.40 5.75 -19.81
N LYS A 288 -9.51 5.55 -18.49
CA LYS A 288 -10.80 5.36 -17.81
C LYS A 288 -11.56 6.67 -17.58
N HIS A 289 -10.93 7.81 -17.87
CA HIS A 289 -11.48 9.15 -17.63
C HIS A 289 -11.93 9.39 -16.18
N ASN A 290 -11.48 8.64 -15.17
CA ASN A 290 -11.92 8.85 -13.78
C ASN A 290 -10.84 9.59 -12.96
N VAL A 291 -11.15 10.78 -12.47
CA VAL A 291 -10.20 11.62 -11.71
C VAL A 291 -9.83 10.99 -10.37
N ALA A 292 -10.80 10.40 -9.65
CA ALA A 292 -10.57 9.78 -8.35
C ALA A 292 -9.60 8.60 -8.44
N GLU A 293 -9.74 7.75 -9.47
CA GLU A 293 -8.81 6.65 -9.73
C GLU A 293 -7.42 7.15 -10.15
N LEU A 294 -7.35 8.18 -11.02
CA LEU A 294 -6.08 8.76 -11.46
C LEU A 294 -5.28 9.30 -10.28
N LEU A 295 -5.94 10.01 -9.37
CA LEU A 295 -5.32 10.67 -8.22
C LEU A 295 -5.27 9.78 -6.98
N ARG A 296 -5.79 8.54 -7.03
CA ARG A 296 -5.85 7.67 -5.85
C ARG A 296 -4.51 7.58 -5.12
N PRO A 297 -3.37 7.30 -5.79
CA PRO A 297 -2.08 7.26 -5.10
C PRO A 297 -1.67 8.58 -4.45
N VAL A 298 -2.13 9.75 -4.91
CA VAL A 298 -1.84 11.03 -4.24
C VAL A 298 -2.59 11.12 -2.91
N PHE A 299 -3.91 10.90 -2.94
CA PHE A 299 -4.78 10.98 -1.77
C PHE A 299 -4.52 9.86 -0.77
N CYS A 300 -4.42 8.63 -1.25
CA CYS A 300 -4.38 7.42 -0.46
C CYS A 300 -3.25 6.49 -0.92
N PRO A 301 -2.27 6.16 -0.07
CA PRO A 301 -1.27 5.16 -0.41
C PRO A 301 -1.94 3.85 -0.83
N VAL A 302 -1.63 3.37 -2.03
CA VAL A 302 -2.08 2.06 -2.54
C VAL A 302 -1.16 0.98 -1.99
N GLU A 303 0.10 1.33 -1.81
CA GLU A 303 1.09 0.49 -1.16
C GLU A 303 1.88 1.31 -0.13
N VAL A 304 2.39 0.62 0.89
CA VAL A 304 3.31 1.20 1.86
C VAL A 304 4.69 0.57 1.78
N ASN A 305 5.69 1.36 2.17
CA ASN A 305 7.03 0.91 2.51
C ASN A 305 7.18 0.90 4.05
N THR A 306 8.17 0.17 4.54
CA THR A 306 8.63 0.19 5.92
C THR A 306 9.99 0.85 5.97
N MET A 307 10.16 1.75 6.93
CA MET A 307 11.39 2.47 7.21
C MET A 307 11.83 2.25 8.63
N THR A 308 13.09 2.56 8.91
CA THR A 308 13.59 2.66 10.28
C THR A 308 14.18 4.04 10.53
N GLY A 309 13.96 4.56 11.74
CA GLY A 309 14.66 5.72 12.27
C GLY A 309 15.96 5.34 13.00
N SER A 310 16.32 6.16 13.97
CA SER A 310 17.40 5.85 14.92
C SER A 310 16.87 6.04 16.35
N LYS A 311 17.62 5.56 17.36
CA LYS A 311 17.27 5.85 18.76
C LYS A 311 17.31 7.33 19.10
N SER A 312 18.02 8.13 18.29
CA SER A 312 18.30 9.54 18.53
C SER A 312 17.59 10.50 17.57
N GLU A 313 16.74 9.97 16.68
CA GLU A 313 16.09 10.77 15.64
C GLU A 313 14.77 10.14 15.21
N VAL A 314 13.72 10.97 15.24
CA VAL A 314 12.42 10.68 14.61
C VAL A 314 12.46 11.27 13.20
N LYS A 315 12.40 10.42 12.17
CA LYS A 315 12.42 10.87 10.77
C LYS A 315 11.19 11.73 10.44
N ASP A 316 11.36 12.65 9.50
CA ASP A 316 10.28 13.48 8.97
C ASP A 316 9.16 12.64 8.32
N SER A 317 9.51 11.59 7.57
CA SER A 317 8.52 10.69 6.94
C SER A 317 7.64 9.92 7.94
N PHE A 318 8.00 9.90 9.23
CA PHE A 318 7.13 9.43 10.31
C PHE A 318 6.12 10.51 10.77
N LEU A 319 6.50 11.79 10.70
CA LEU A 319 5.70 12.91 11.17
C LEU A 319 4.69 13.38 10.12
N PHE A 320 5.07 13.34 8.83
CA PHE A 320 4.27 13.76 7.70
C PHE A 320 4.76 13.08 6.42
N ASP A 321 3.97 13.13 5.34
CA ASP A 321 4.25 12.37 4.11
C ASP A 321 5.64 12.74 3.55
N GLY A 322 6.46 11.73 3.20
CA GLY A 322 7.81 11.95 2.69
C GLY A 322 7.87 12.78 1.40
N MET A 323 6.78 12.84 0.63
CA MET A 323 6.71 13.75 -0.52
C MET A 323 6.72 15.23 -0.11
N LEU A 324 6.24 15.58 1.08
CA LEU A 324 6.29 16.95 1.62
C LEU A 324 7.72 17.37 2.01
N SER A 325 8.63 16.42 2.27
CA SER A 325 10.02 16.71 2.63
C SER A 325 11.01 16.68 1.46
N ARG A 326 10.59 16.25 0.26
CA ARG A 326 11.46 16.19 -0.92
C ARG A 326 11.94 17.58 -1.30
N ALA A 327 13.26 17.77 -1.29
CA ALA A 327 13.90 19.03 -1.68
C ALA A 327 13.56 19.46 -3.12
N ASP A 328 13.28 18.49 -4.00
CA ASP A 328 12.91 18.74 -5.40
C ASP A 328 11.54 19.41 -5.55
N PHE A 329 10.59 19.20 -4.62
CA PHE A 329 9.32 19.95 -4.59
C PHE A 329 9.51 21.43 -4.21
N HIS A 330 10.62 21.76 -3.56
CA HIS A 330 10.93 23.10 -3.08
C HIS A 330 11.89 23.83 -4.01
N ALA A 331 11.97 23.41 -5.29
CA ALA A 331 12.97 23.80 -6.29
C ALA A 331 12.89 25.27 -6.79
N SER A 332 12.77 26.21 -5.87
CA SER A 332 13.63 27.39 -5.94
C SER A 332 15.06 26.94 -5.60
N PRO A 333 16.03 27.04 -6.54
CA PRO A 333 17.44 26.69 -6.27
C PRO A 333 18.06 27.46 -5.11
N GLN A 334 17.45 28.58 -4.69
CA GLN A 334 17.85 29.35 -3.52
C GLN A 334 17.43 28.70 -2.20
N PHE A 335 16.37 27.89 -2.20
CA PHE A 335 15.85 27.21 -1.01
C PHE A 335 16.57 25.89 -0.72
N ALA A 336 16.94 25.11 -1.74
CA ALA A 336 17.70 23.87 -1.57
C ALA A 336 19.07 24.08 -0.92
N GLU A 337 19.70 25.25 -1.11
CA GLU A 337 20.98 25.61 -0.50
C GLU A 337 20.83 26.11 0.95
N GLU A 338 19.66 26.67 1.32
CA GLU A 338 19.33 27.09 2.70
C GLU A 338 18.75 25.95 3.57
N LEU A 339 18.02 25.00 2.97
CA LEU A 339 17.46 23.82 3.65
C LEU A 339 18.47 22.68 3.87
N GLY A 340 19.68 22.81 3.29
CA GLY A 340 20.84 22.06 3.74
C GLY A 340 20.71 20.54 3.79
N ALA A 341 20.07 19.88 2.82
CA ALA A 341 20.23 18.44 2.50
C ALA A 341 20.35 17.42 3.68
N MET A 342 19.81 17.73 4.85
CA MET A 342 19.79 16.89 6.04
C MET A 342 18.33 16.75 6.41
N GLY A 343 17.86 15.50 6.48
CA GLY A 343 16.47 15.19 6.84
C GLY A 343 16.03 16.00 8.05
N ARG A 344 14.81 16.53 8.00
CA ARG A 344 14.22 17.34 9.07
C ARG A 344 13.71 16.46 10.20
N GLY A 345 14.52 15.47 10.59
CA GLY A 345 14.23 14.61 11.71
C GLY A 345 14.31 15.41 13.01
N ILE A 346 13.46 15.06 13.97
CA ILE A 346 13.51 15.63 15.31
C ILE A 346 14.50 14.82 16.12
N SER A 347 15.56 15.48 16.60
CA SER A 347 16.54 14.84 17.48
C SER A 347 15.90 14.53 18.83
N VAL A 348 16.06 13.28 19.27
CA VAL A 348 15.58 12.79 20.56
C VAL A 348 16.74 12.17 21.36
N ASP A 349 16.57 12.05 22.67
CA ASP A 349 17.60 11.45 23.52
C ASP A 349 17.58 9.92 23.38
N SER A 350 18.73 9.33 23.02
CA SER A 350 18.81 7.87 22.84
C SER A 350 18.63 7.09 24.14
N GLY A 351 19.00 7.68 25.29
CA GLY A 351 18.78 7.05 26.60
C GLY A 351 17.31 6.96 26.95
N SER A 352 16.54 7.99 26.62
CA SER A 352 15.08 8.03 26.77
C SER A 352 14.39 6.96 25.93
N TYR A 353 14.92 6.63 24.75
CA TYR A 353 14.40 5.53 23.93
C TYR A 353 14.50 4.20 24.67
N ASP A 354 15.70 3.90 25.20
CA ASP A 354 15.95 2.67 25.93
C ASP A 354 15.08 2.59 27.20
N LEU A 355 14.95 3.70 27.93
CA LEU A 355 14.06 3.79 29.10
C LEU A 355 12.59 3.52 28.76
N ILE A 356 12.09 4.07 27.65
CA ILE A 356 10.69 3.86 27.22
C ILE A 356 10.48 2.40 26.83
N ILE A 357 11.38 1.85 26.00
CA ILE A 357 11.35 0.46 25.55
C ILE A 357 11.36 -0.51 26.76
N ASP A 358 12.23 -0.26 27.74
CA ASP A 358 12.31 -1.06 28.96
C ASP A 358 11.03 -0.93 29.79
N ALA A 359 10.47 0.29 29.90
CA ALA A 359 9.29 0.57 30.71
C ALA A 359 8.00 -0.05 30.14
N ILE A 360 7.85 -0.11 28.81
CA ILE A 360 6.73 -0.84 28.18
C ILE A 360 6.95 -2.36 28.18
N GLY A 361 8.12 -2.82 28.64
CA GLY A 361 8.48 -4.22 28.67
C GLY A 361 8.56 -4.84 27.28
N GLN A 362 8.97 -4.06 26.28
CA GLN A 362 9.10 -4.56 24.92
C GLN A 362 10.15 -5.67 24.89
N ASP A 363 9.83 -6.80 24.30
CA ASP A 363 10.75 -7.92 24.09
C ASP A 363 10.55 -8.44 22.68
N ALA A 364 11.61 -8.41 21.87
CA ALA A 364 11.68 -9.05 20.57
C ALA A 364 12.39 -10.39 20.77
N ASP A 365 11.62 -11.48 20.65
CA ASP A 365 12.07 -12.84 20.94
C ASP A 365 13.45 -13.14 20.32
N GLY A 366 14.43 -13.39 21.19
CA GLY A 366 15.83 -13.67 20.81
C GLY A 366 16.71 -12.44 20.59
N LEU A 367 16.16 -11.25 20.34
CA LEU A 367 16.91 -10.00 20.11
C LEU A 367 17.05 -9.13 21.38
N GLY A 368 16.25 -9.42 22.41
CA GLY A 368 16.14 -8.58 23.60
C GLY A 368 15.11 -7.47 23.35
N ASN A 369 15.31 -6.27 23.91
CA ASN A 369 14.20 -5.33 24.07
C ASN A 369 13.62 -4.76 22.75
N ASP A 370 14.37 -4.74 21.64
CA ASP A 370 13.89 -4.29 20.32
C ASP A 370 14.67 -4.95 19.17
N LEU A 371 14.24 -4.70 17.94
CA LEU A 371 14.95 -5.07 16.72
C LEU A 371 16.36 -4.45 16.68
N SER A 372 17.31 -5.02 15.93
CA SER A 372 18.65 -4.41 15.82
C SER A 372 18.60 -3.03 15.16
N LYS A 373 17.51 -2.76 14.42
CA LYS A 373 17.18 -1.48 13.79
C LYS A 373 16.03 -0.84 14.55
N PRO A 374 16.31 0.17 15.38
CA PRO A 374 15.30 0.79 16.22
C PRO A 374 14.30 1.57 15.36
N PHE A 375 13.12 1.81 15.92
CA PHE A 375 12.15 2.74 15.37
C PHE A 375 11.69 2.40 13.94
N SER A 376 11.21 1.17 13.71
CA SER A 376 10.54 0.82 12.45
C SER A 376 9.13 1.44 12.37
N PHE A 377 8.77 2.01 11.21
CA PHE A 377 7.47 2.62 10.93
C PHE A 377 7.08 2.45 9.44
N VAL A 378 5.83 2.75 9.11
CA VAL A 378 5.30 2.70 7.74
C VAL A 378 5.34 4.07 7.08
N GLU A 379 5.66 4.11 5.80
CA GLU A 379 5.61 5.31 4.96
C GLU A 379 4.98 5.03 3.60
N ARG A 380 4.71 6.08 2.82
CA ARG A 380 4.22 5.97 1.45
C ARG A 380 5.20 5.15 0.62
N SER A 381 4.68 4.25 -0.22
CA SER A 381 5.56 3.44 -1.04
C SER A 381 6.34 4.23 -2.09
N ALA A 382 7.55 3.76 -2.41
CA ALA A 382 8.30 4.23 -3.58
C ALA A 382 7.51 4.04 -4.89
N ALA A 383 6.70 2.98 -4.98
CA ALA A 383 5.82 2.73 -6.13
C ALA A 383 4.83 3.88 -6.35
N ASP A 384 4.18 4.33 -5.27
CA ASP A 384 3.24 5.46 -5.31
C ASP A 384 3.96 6.79 -5.57
N MET A 385 5.12 7.03 -4.93
CA MET A 385 5.91 8.24 -5.19
C MET A 385 6.34 8.34 -6.67
N LEU A 386 6.79 7.24 -7.27
CA LEU A 386 7.17 7.19 -8.69
C LEU A 386 5.95 7.32 -9.61
N TYR A 387 4.77 6.87 -9.19
CA TYR A 387 3.53 7.09 -9.94
C TYR A 387 3.14 8.56 -9.94
N ILE A 388 3.28 9.24 -8.81
CA ILE A 388 3.01 10.67 -8.69
C ILE A 388 4.01 11.48 -9.53
N ASP A 389 5.30 11.11 -9.52
CA ASP A 389 6.30 11.70 -10.41
C ASP A 389 5.90 11.52 -11.89
N GLU A 390 5.34 10.36 -12.27
CA GLU A 390 4.84 10.14 -13.63
C GLU A 390 3.59 10.99 -13.96
N LEU A 391 2.68 11.21 -13.01
CA LEU A 391 1.56 12.15 -13.21
C LEU A 391 2.06 13.59 -13.47
N ILE A 392 3.11 14.01 -12.75
CA ILE A 392 3.75 15.32 -12.94
C ILE A 392 4.43 15.39 -14.31
N ASN A 393 5.20 14.36 -14.67
CA ASN A 393 5.88 14.27 -15.97
C ASN A 393 4.91 14.25 -17.15
N ALA A 394 3.75 13.61 -16.98
CA ALA A 394 2.67 13.59 -17.95
C ALA A 394 1.90 14.93 -18.05
N GLY A 395 2.17 15.89 -17.15
CA GLY A 395 1.49 17.18 -17.10
C GLY A 395 0.03 17.09 -16.67
N LEU A 396 -0.36 15.99 -16.01
CA LEU A 396 -1.72 15.79 -15.49
C LEU A 396 -1.90 16.52 -14.15
N VAL A 397 -0.86 16.49 -13.32
CA VAL A 397 -0.77 17.26 -12.08
C VAL A 397 0.50 18.09 -12.08
N ASP A 398 0.56 19.10 -11.23
CA ASP A 398 1.80 19.83 -10.92
C ASP A 398 2.17 19.60 -9.44
N GLU A 399 3.36 20.03 -9.06
CA GLU A 399 3.86 19.88 -7.69
C GLU A 399 2.93 20.55 -6.67
N GLU A 400 2.41 21.74 -6.98
CA GLU A 400 1.51 22.48 -6.10
C GLU A 400 0.20 21.70 -5.84
N LEU A 401 -0.35 21.00 -6.84
CA LEU A 401 -1.59 20.21 -6.67
C LEU A 401 -1.35 19.03 -5.76
N VAL A 402 -0.22 18.35 -5.93
CA VAL A 402 0.20 17.25 -5.05
C VAL A 402 0.36 17.76 -3.62
N LEU A 403 1.02 18.91 -3.42
CA LEU A 403 1.17 19.52 -2.10
C LEU A 403 -0.18 19.90 -1.48
N ASP A 404 -1.09 20.52 -2.23
CA ASP A 404 -2.42 20.88 -1.73
C ASP A 404 -3.21 19.66 -1.22
N ILE A 405 -3.11 18.53 -1.94
CA ILE A 405 -3.76 17.28 -1.54
C ILE A 405 -3.09 16.69 -0.30
N LEU A 406 -1.76 16.59 -0.28
CA LEU A 406 -1.02 16.01 0.85
C LEU A 406 -1.10 16.85 2.12
N MET A 407 -1.37 18.15 2.00
CA MET A 407 -1.54 19.06 3.13
C MET A 407 -2.86 18.87 3.88
N VAL A 408 -3.82 18.15 3.28
CA VAL A 408 -5.02 17.68 3.98
C VAL A 408 -4.59 16.62 4.99
N ASP A 409 -4.82 16.92 6.27
CA ASP A 409 -4.45 16.04 7.38
C ASP A 409 -2.97 15.57 7.31
N PHE A 410 -2.06 16.51 7.03
CA PHE A 410 -0.66 16.21 6.70
C PHE A 410 0.14 15.54 7.82
N THR A 411 -0.33 15.63 9.06
CA THR A 411 0.25 14.95 10.24
C THR A 411 -0.03 13.44 10.26
N ARG A 412 -0.84 12.95 9.31
CA ARG A 412 -1.05 11.53 8.98
C ARG A 412 -0.34 11.21 7.66
N PRO A 413 0.96 10.83 7.69
CA PRO A 413 1.74 10.55 6.48
C PRO A 413 1.11 9.45 5.63
N VAL A 414 0.64 8.38 6.28
CA VAL A 414 -0.01 7.24 5.66
C VAL A 414 -1.36 7.00 6.31
N PHE A 415 -2.29 6.39 5.56
CA PHE A 415 -3.62 6.01 6.06
C PHE A 415 -4.40 7.18 6.69
N SER A 416 -4.30 8.39 6.12
CA SER A 416 -5.18 9.48 6.51
C SER A 416 -6.60 9.17 6.04
N ASP A 417 -7.47 8.74 6.97
CA ASP A 417 -8.90 8.51 6.68
C ASP A 417 -9.56 9.77 6.13
N ALA A 418 -9.17 10.94 6.66
CA ALA A 418 -9.66 12.24 6.21
C ALA A 418 -9.30 12.51 4.74
N ARG A 419 -8.04 12.31 4.35
CA ARG A 419 -7.57 12.53 2.98
C ARG A 419 -8.06 11.43 2.03
N CYS A 420 -7.94 10.16 2.40
CA CYS A 420 -8.44 9.03 1.61
C CYS A 420 -9.97 9.11 1.40
N GLY A 421 -10.72 9.55 2.43
CA GLY A 421 -12.18 9.68 2.41
C GLY A 421 -12.71 10.64 1.36
N ILE A 422 -11.91 11.63 0.94
CA ILE A 422 -12.27 12.56 -0.13
C ILE A 422 -12.54 11.81 -1.45
N LEU A 423 -11.83 10.70 -1.73
CA LEU A 423 -12.09 9.88 -2.92
C LEU A 423 -13.45 9.14 -2.86
N GLY A 424 -13.97 8.92 -1.65
CA GLY A 424 -15.28 8.31 -1.42
C GLY A 424 -16.44 9.30 -1.48
N ASN A 425 -16.16 10.60 -1.54
CA ASN A 425 -17.18 11.63 -1.79
C ASN A 425 -17.82 11.36 -3.17
N ALA A 426 -19.16 11.32 -3.21
CA ALA A 426 -19.89 10.92 -4.42
C ALA A 426 -19.60 11.83 -5.63
N ASP A 427 -19.44 13.13 -5.40
CA ASP A 427 -19.16 14.10 -6.46
C ASP A 427 -17.73 13.93 -6.99
N VAL A 428 -16.75 13.70 -6.09
CA VAL A 428 -15.37 13.40 -6.47
C VAL A 428 -15.25 12.06 -7.20
N ALA A 429 -15.92 11.02 -6.72
CA ALA A 429 -15.92 9.69 -7.34
C ALA A 429 -16.51 9.69 -8.76
N ALA A 430 -17.43 10.64 -9.02
CA ALA A 430 -18.07 10.84 -10.32
C ALA A 430 -17.31 11.81 -11.25
N LEU A 431 -16.20 12.42 -10.81
CA LEU A 431 -15.44 13.34 -11.64
C LEU A 431 -14.80 12.63 -12.83
N GLU A 432 -15.11 13.14 -14.02
CA GLU A 432 -14.51 12.69 -15.27
C GLU A 432 -13.41 13.64 -15.77
N LEU A 433 -12.33 13.09 -16.31
CA LEU A 433 -11.31 13.85 -17.02
C LEU A 433 -11.90 14.39 -18.33
N PRO A 434 -11.51 15.60 -18.77
CA PRO A 434 -11.87 16.11 -20.10
C PRO A 434 -11.58 15.08 -21.20
N GLU A 435 -12.51 14.90 -22.15
CA GLU A 435 -12.34 13.96 -23.27
C GLU A 435 -11.09 14.27 -24.09
N ASN A 436 -10.79 15.55 -24.30
CA ASN A 436 -9.61 15.99 -25.04
C ASN A 436 -8.39 16.00 -24.13
N GLU A 437 -7.37 15.22 -24.51
CA GLU A 437 -6.11 15.12 -23.77
C GLU A 437 -5.40 16.47 -23.56
N GLU A 438 -5.51 17.41 -24.50
CA GLU A 438 -4.89 18.74 -24.36
C GLU A 438 -5.52 19.60 -23.25
N ASP A 439 -6.76 19.27 -22.86
CA ASP A 439 -7.50 19.96 -21.81
C ASP A 439 -7.30 19.31 -20.42
N GLN A 440 -6.66 18.13 -20.36
CA GLN A 440 -6.36 17.42 -19.11
C GLN A 440 -5.12 18.01 -18.42
N THR A 441 -5.24 19.26 -17.98
CA THR A 441 -4.16 20.01 -17.33
C THR A 441 -4.32 20.03 -15.81
N PRO A 442 -3.27 20.39 -15.03
CA PRO A 442 -3.37 20.48 -13.58
C PRO A 442 -4.44 21.49 -13.13
N ASP A 443 -4.54 22.62 -13.84
CA ASP A 443 -5.57 23.65 -13.58
C ASP A 443 -6.99 23.12 -13.84
N ALA A 444 -7.17 22.28 -14.87
CA ALA A 444 -8.46 21.65 -15.15
C ALA A 444 -8.86 20.66 -14.04
N ILE A 445 -7.92 19.81 -13.59
CA ILE A 445 -8.17 18.86 -12.49
C ILE A 445 -8.47 19.61 -11.19
N ARG A 446 -7.74 20.68 -10.86
CA ARG A 446 -8.05 21.56 -9.72
C ARG A 446 -9.45 22.11 -9.78
N ALA A 447 -9.85 22.65 -10.94
CA ALA A 447 -11.17 23.23 -11.11
C ALA A 447 -12.28 22.20 -10.91
N LEU A 448 -12.10 20.98 -11.41
CA LEU A 448 -13.03 19.86 -11.17
C LEU A 448 -13.15 19.53 -9.67
N LEU A 449 -12.04 19.44 -8.94
CA LEU A 449 -12.03 19.18 -7.50
C LEU A 449 -12.70 20.31 -6.70
N VAL A 450 -12.41 21.57 -7.02
CA VAL A 450 -13.03 22.73 -6.35
C VAL A 450 -14.53 22.77 -6.59
N ASP A 451 -14.99 22.51 -7.82
CA ASP A 451 -16.42 22.49 -8.15
C ASP A 451 -17.16 21.38 -7.38
N ALA A 452 -16.61 20.15 -7.43
CA ALA A 452 -17.19 18.99 -6.75
C ALA A 452 -17.25 19.14 -5.22
N LEU A 453 -16.33 19.90 -4.63
CA LEU A 453 -16.22 20.07 -3.18
C LEU A 453 -16.70 21.43 -2.67
N SER A 454 -17.27 22.27 -3.54
CA SER A 454 -17.63 23.66 -3.21
C SER A 454 -18.65 23.82 -2.07
N ASP A 455 -19.51 22.82 -1.87
CA ASP A 455 -20.53 22.79 -0.81
C ASP A 455 -20.05 22.06 0.47
N ALA A 456 -18.76 21.70 0.56
CA ALA A 456 -18.21 21.00 1.72
C ALA A 456 -18.37 21.82 3.01
N PRO A 457 -18.88 21.22 4.11
CA PRO A 457 -19.03 21.91 5.38
C PRO A 457 -17.69 22.41 5.93
N ALA A 458 -17.66 23.62 6.49
CA ALA A 458 -16.46 24.15 7.12
C ALA A 458 -15.92 23.21 8.22
N GLY A 459 -14.60 23.00 8.22
CA GLY A 459 -13.93 22.10 9.17
C GLY A 459 -13.82 20.64 8.72
N THR A 460 -14.36 20.29 7.55
CA THR A 460 -14.14 18.98 6.92
C THR A 460 -12.84 18.93 6.12
N ALA A 461 -12.38 17.72 5.79
CA ALA A 461 -11.19 17.50 4.97
C ALA A 461 -11.38 18.06 3.54
N GLU A 462 -12.59 17.93 3.01
CA GLU A 462 -13.02 18.47 1.72
C GLU A 462 -12.94 20.00 1.70
N ALA A 463 -13.48 20.67 2.72
CA ALA A 463 -13.40 22.13 2.83
C ALA A 463 -11.95 22.61 3.03
N GLN A 464 -11.13 21.84 3.75
CA GLN A 464 -9.70 22.10 3.86
C GLN A 464 -9.00 22.00 2.49
N LEU A 465 -9.28 20.95 1.71
CA LEU A 465 -8.73 20.78 0.37
C LEU A 465 -9.12 21.95 -0.54
N VAL A 466 -10.40 22.32 -0.60
CA VAL A 466 -10.86 23.47 -1.40
C VAL A 466 -10.10 24.73 -1.02
N SER A 467 -9.93 24.99 0.29
CA SER A 467 -9.17 26.13 0.77
C SER A 467 -7.71 26.11 0.27
N TYR A 468 -7.05 24.96 0.18
CA TYR A 468 -5.69 24.88 -0.37
C TYR A 468 -5.69 25.09 -1.90
N LEU A 469 -6.58 24.41 -2.63
CA LEU A 469 -6.68 24.53 -4.08
C LEU A 469 -6.99 25.97 -4.55
N GLU A 470 -7.82 26.72 -3.81
CA GLU A 470 -8.14 28.12 -4.12
C GLU A 470 -7.04 29.10 -3.74
N ASN A 471 -6.29 28.83 -2.66
CA ASN A 471 -5.23 29.69 -2.16
C ASN A 471 -3.86 29.31 -2.73
N ARG A 472 -3.72 29.40 -4.06
CA ARG A 472 -2.45 29.13 -4.75
C ARG A 472 -1.28 29.90 -4.14
N GLY A 473 -0.16 29.22 -3.97
CA GLY A 473 1.02 29.73 -3.28
C GLY A 473 0.86 29.84 -1.76
N ALA A 474 -0.08 29.10 -1.17
CA ALA A 474 -0.11 28.88 0.27
C ALA A 474 1.27 28.41 0.74
N ASP A 475 1.74 28.98 1.86
CA ASP A 475 3.03 28.63 2.44
C ASP A 475 2.88 27.35 3.26
N HIS A 476 2.67 26.23 2.55
CA HIS A 476 2.61 24.89 3.13
C HIS A 476 3.89 24.60 3.92
N GLN A 477 5.03 25.10 3.44
CA GLN A 477 6.30 24.96 4.12
C GLN A 477 6.30 25.69 5.47
N ALA A 478 5.79 26.92 5.56
CA ALA A 478 5.66 27.60 6.85
C ALA A 478 4.73 26.86 7.82
N THR A 479 3.70 26.17 7.31
CA THR A 479 2.81 25.33 8.13
C THR A 479 3.57 24.13 8.70
N ILE A 480 4.32 23.42 7.86
CA ILE A 480 5.18 22.30 8.27
C ILE A 480 6.27 22.78 9.25
N ASP A 481 6.93 23.90 8.97
CA ASP A 481 7.95 24.51 9.84
C ASP A 481 7.38 24.85 11.21
N THR A 482 6.19 25.44 11.24
CA THR A 482 5.50 25.78 12.48
C THR A 482 5.17 24.52 13.27
N PHE A 483 4.72 23.46 12.59
CA PHE A 483 4.45 22.17 13.20
C PHE A 483 5.72 21.54 13.80
N VAL A 484 6.79 21.41 13.01
CA VAL A 484 8.07 20.85 13.46
C VAL A 484 8.65 21.65 14.62
N ALA A 485 8.67 22.99 14.51
CA ALA A 485 9.16 23.85 15.58
C ALA A 485 8.32 23.73 16.86
N ALA A 486 7.01 23.50 16.74
CA ALA A 486 6.16 23.20 17.89
C ALA A 486 6.55 21.86 18.53
N CYS A 487 6.85 20.83 17.73
CA CYS A 487 7.27 19.52 18.24
C CYS A 487 8.60 19.62 18.97
N GLU A 488 9.60 20.29 18.38
CA GLU A 488 10.90 20.55 18.99
C GLU A 488 10.79 21.42 20.25
N GLY A 489 9.80 22.32 20.27
CA GLY A 489 9.53 23.23 21.38
C GLY A 489 8.81 22.60 22.57
N ARG A 490 8.39 21.33 22.48
CA ARG A 490 7.73 20.63 23.59
C ARG A 490 8.68 20.46 24.77
N THR A 491 8.24 20.90 25.94
CA THR A 491 9.02 20.84 27.20
C THR A 491 8.39 19.94 28.26
N ASP A 492 7.25 19.33 27.96
CA ASP A 492 6.60 18.37 28.84
C ASP A 492 7.45 17.11 28.99
N THR A 493 7.42 16.52 30.18
CA THR A 493 8.20 15.32 30.50
C THR A 493 7.33 14.27 31.18
N VAL A 494 7.72 13.01 31.01
CA VAL A 494 7.15 11.85 31.70
C VAL A 494 8.25 11.22 32.55
N THR A 495 7.98 10.96 33.83
CA THR A 495 8.97 10.31 34.69
C THR A 495 8.91 8.79 34.53
N ILE A 496 10.00 8.19 34.05
CA ILE A 496 10.21 6.75 33.91
C ILE A 496 11.43 6.36 34.75
N ASP A 497 11.27 5.47 35.72
CA ASP A 497 12.35 5.02 36.63
C ASP A 497 13.18 6.18 37.21
N GLU A 498 12.49 7.17 37.79
CA GLU A 498 13.09 8.39 38.38
C GLU A 498 13.80 9.30 37.37
N THR A 499 13.71 9.02 36.07
CA THR A 499 14.27 9.83 34.99
C THR A 499 13.15 10.51 34.19
N ASP A 500 13.24 11.82 34.05
CA ASP A 500 12.30 12.58 33.20
C ASP A 500 12.70 12.40 31.73
N VAL A 501 11.82 11.76 30.95
CA VAL A 501 11.95 11.63 29.49
C VAL A 501 11.06 12.65 28.78
N SER A 502 11.41 13.01 27.55
CA SER A 502 10.60 13.92 26.73
C SER A 502 9.20 13.34 26.48
N GLY A 503 8.14 14.12 26.76
CA GLY A 503 6.77 13.73 26.46
C GLY A 503 6.53 13.52 24.97
N PHE A 504 7.17 14.32 24.11
CA PHE A 504 7.16 14.11 22.65
C PHE A 504 7.68 12.72 22.27
N GLN A 505 8.80 12.30 22.87
CA GLN A 505 9.39 10.99 22.57
C GLN A 505 8.50 9.85 23.05
N VAL A 506 7.82 10.00 24.19
CA VAL A 506 6.82 9.05 24.67
C VAL A 506 5.66 8.91 23.68
N ASP A 507 5.10 10.03 23.21
CA ASP A 507 3.97 10.02 22.26
C ASP A 507 4.35 9.39 20.91
N VAL A 508 5.55 9.69 20.41
CA VAL A 508 6.11 9.06 19.21
C VAL A 508 6.19 7.53 19.38
N MET A 509 6.66 7.06 20.54
CA MET A 509 6.76 5.63 20.82
C MET A 509 5.38 4.95 20.98
N LYS A 510 4.41 5.65 21.57
CA LYS A 510 3.01 5.21 21.62
C LYS A 510 2.42 5.04 20.21
N LEU A 511 2.58 6.05 19.35
CA LEU A 511 2.10 6.00 17.96
C LEU A 511 2.76 4.89 17.15
N ARG A 512 4.08 4.69 17.30
CA ARG A 512 4.77 3.55 16.70
C ARG A 512 4.16 2.23 17.15
N SER A 513 3.87 2.07 18.45
CA SER A 513 3.25 0.87 18.99
C SER A 513 1.85 0.64 18.42
N MET A 514 1.05 1.70 18.27
CA MET A 514 -0.28 1.65 17.65
C MET A 514 -0.25 1.23 16.18
N GLN A 515 0.69 1.80 15.41
CA GLN A 515 0.89 1.44 14.01
C GLN A 515 1.24 -0.04 13.86
N ARG A 516 1.96 -0.63 14.83
CA ARG A 516 2.17 -2.08 14.88
C ARG A 516 0.85 -2.79 15.18
N HIS A 517 0.15 -2.45 16.26
CA HIS A 517 -1.03 -3.22 16.70
C HIS A 517 -2.18 -3.25 15.67
N LEU A 518 -2.49 -2.15 14.99
CA LEU A 518 -3.58 -2.09 14.00
C LEU A 518 -3.35 -2.97 12.77
N VAL A 519 -2.10 -3.33 12.50
CA VAL A 519 -1.76 -4.26 11.43
C VAL A 519 -2.14 -5.71 11.78
N PHE A 520 -2.25 -6.05 13.07
CA PHE A 520 -2.34 -7.45 13.52
C PHE A 520 -3.57 -7.79 14.39
N ASP A 521 -4.51 -6.85 14.63
CA ASP A 521 -5.79 -7.20 15.26
C ASP A 521 -6.69 -7.99 14.27
N HIS A 522 -6.25 -9.21 13.99
CA HIS A 522 -6.82 -10.20 13.07
C HIS A 522 -7.73 -11.21 13.82
N GLU A 523 -7.87 -11.07 15.15
CA GLU A 523 -8.74 -11.93 15.97
C GLU A 523 -10.23 -11.84 15.58
N ASP A 524 -10.68 -10.68 15.07
CA ASP A 524 -12.07 -10.53 14.60
C ASP A 524 -12.34 -11.28 13.29
N THR A 525 -11.34 -11.46 12.44
CA THR A 525 -11.44 -12.22 11.18
C THR A 525 -11.28 -13.73 11.37
N GLN A 526 -10.52 -14.19 12.37
CA GLN A 526 -10.48 -15.62 12.72
C GLN A 526 -11.81 -16.11 13.30
N ARG A 527 -12.61 -15.25 13.93
CA ARG A 527 -14.00 -15.59 14.32
C ARG A 527 -14.96 -15.73 13.14
N VAL A 528 -14.61 -15.20 11.97
CA VAL A 528 -15.33 -15.46 10.70
C VAL A 528 -14.66 -16.59 9.90
N GLY A 529 -13.75 -17.34 10.53
CA GLY A 529 -13.24 -18.59 10.00
C GLY A 529 -14.39 -19.52 9.65
N PHE A 530 -14.62 -19.69 8.35
CA PHE A 530 -15.44 -20.75 7.79
C PHE A 530 -14.85 -22.10 8.23
N GLU A 531 -15.27 -22.59 9.39
CA GLU A 531 -15.25 -24.04 9.62
C GLU A 531 -16.16 -24.65 8.56
N ALA A 532 -15.54 -25.24 7.52
CA ALA A 532 -16.21 -26.13 6.58
C ALA A 532 -16.80 -27.31 7.35
N GLY A 533 -18.01 -27.12 7.87
CA GLY A 533 -18.65 -28.02 8.82
C GLY A 533 -20.12 -27.70 9.07
N ASP A 534 -20.95 -27.75 8.02
CA ASP A 534 -22.39 -28.09 8.01
C ASP A 534 -23.39 -27.39 8.95
N LYS A 535 -23.03 -26.38 9.77
CA LYS A 535 -23.97 -25.86 10.78
C LYS A 535 -23.86 -24.37 11.14
N PHE A 536 -23.81 -23.46 10.18
CA PHE A 536 -24.33 -22.11 10.44
C PHE A 536 -25.01 -21.54 9.18
N GLY A 537 -26.33 -21.40 9.26
CA GLY A 537 -27.13 -20.73 8.25
C GLY A 537 -27.03 -19.22 8.44
N ILE A 538 -26.05 -18.60 7.79
CA ILE A 538 -26.07 -17.15 7.59
C ILE A 538 -26.96 -16.91 6.36
N GLU A 539 -28.15 -16.40 6.61
CA GLU A 539 -29.09 -16.01 5.57
C GLU A 539 -28.74 -14.58 5.13
N ILE A 540 -28.06 -14.43 3.98
CA ILE A 540 -27.85 -13.13 3.34
C ILE A 540 -29.21 -12.70 2.78
N ARG A 541 -29.90 -11.76 3.44
CA ARG A 541 -31.29 -11.41 3.11
C ARG A 541 -31.41 -10.21 2.17
N THR A 542 -30.40 -9.34 2.08
CA THR A 542 -30.46 -8.17 1.20
C THR A 542 -29.15 -7.93 0.43
N PHE A 543 -29.24 -7.25 -0.70
CA PHE A 543 -28.08 -6.80 -1.48
C PHE A 543 -27.22 -5.79 -0.70
N GLY A 544 -27.81 -5.05 0.25
CA GLY A 544 -27.08 -4.11 1.12
C GLY A 544 -26.17 -4.80 2.15
N ASP A 545 -26.56 -5.96 2.68
CA ASP A 545 -25.73 -6.75 3.59
C ASP A 545 -24.51 -7.32 2.86
N LEU A 546 -24.70 -7.73 1.61
CA LEU A 546 -23.61 -8.15 0.72
C LEU A 546 -22.70 -6.97 0.37
N PHE A 547 -23.27 -5.81 0.06
CA PHE A 547 -22.49 -4.60 -0.28
C PHE A 547 -21.68 -4.10 0.92
N ARG A 548 -22.24 -4.08 2.14
CA ARG A 548 -21.50 -3.69 3.36
C ARG A 548 -20.41 -4.69 3.75
N ALA A 549 -20.67 -5.99 3.63
CA ALA A 549 -19.65 -7.02 3.86
C ALA A 549 -18.52 -6.90 2.83
N LEU A 550 -18.84 -6.58 1.58
CA LEU A 550 -17.84 -6.33 0.54
C LEU A 550 -17.09 -5.01 0.75
N THR A 551 -17.72 -3.91 1.16
CA THR A 551 -17.01 -2.63 1.40
C THR A 551 -16.16 -2.67 2.67
N ASN A 552 -16.63 -3.23 3.78
CA ASN A 552 -15.83 -3.30 5.01
C ASN A 552 -14.63 -4.26 4.91
N VAL A 553 -14.68 -5.22 3.99
CA VAL A 553 -13.55 -6.10 3.68
C VAL A 553 -12.68 -5.51 2.56
N ALA A 554 -13.26 -4.85 1.55
CA ALA A 554 -12.51 -4.24 0.44
C ALA A 554 -11.75 -2.96 0.84
N PHE A 555 -12.13 -2.28 1.91
CA PHE A 555 -11.46 -1.06 2.39
C PHE A 555 -10.48 -1.27 3.56
N LYS A 556 -10.22 -2.51 4.00
CA LYS A 556 -9.14 -2.82 4.95
C LYS A 556 -8.01 -3.61 4.25
N PRO A 557 -7.16 -2.97 3.44
CA PRO A 557 -6.18 -3.66 2.60
C PRO A 557 -4.95 -4.22 3.34
N LEU A 558 -5.00 -4.45 4.66
CA LEU A 558 -3.78 -4.69 5.46
C LEU A 558 -3.67 -6.07 6.11
N SER A 559 -4.39 -7.10 5.63
CA SER A 559 -4.09 -8.49 6.03
C SER A 559 -2.78 -9.04 5.45
N VAL A 560 -1.94 -8.20 4.84
CA VAL A 560 -0.73 -8.56 4.09
C VAL A 560 0.49 -8.81 4.99
N TYR A 561 0.36 -8.61 6.31
CA TYR A 561 1.49 -8.68 7.24
C TYR A 561 1.67 -10.04 7.95
N GLU A 562 0.81 -11.03 7.70
CA GLU A 562 0.94 -12.33 8.35
C GLU A 562 1.51 -13.41 7.42
N PHE A 563 2.69 -13.91 7.76
CA PHE A 563 3.23 -15.16 7.22
C PHE A 563 3.28 -16.22 8.32
N GLN A 564 2.84 -17.45 8.02
CA GLN A 564 2.88 -18.56 8.97
C GLN A 564 4.31 -18.82 9.46
N GLY A 565 4.56 -18.62 10.76
CA GLY A 565 5.86 -18.83 11.40
C GLY A 565 6.79 -17.60 11.46
N ALA A 566 6.29 -16.39 11.13
CA ALA A 566 6.95 -15.15 11.53
C ALA A 566 7.08 -15.08 13.06
N LEU A 567 8.03 -14.31 13.58
CA LEU A 567 7.75 -13.56 14.81
C LEU A 567 6.70 -12.54 14.37
N PRO A 568 5.40 -12.73 14.64
CA PRO A 568 4.44 -11.69 14.34
C PRO A 568 4.87 -10.47 15.12
N SER A 569 4.52 -9.25 14.71
CA SER A 569 4.79 -8.14 15.63
C SER A 569 4.06 -8.30 16.98
N ASP A 570 3.12 -9.26 17.09
CA ASP A 570 2.49 -9.74 18.33
C ASP A 570 3.42 -10.55 19.26
N ASP A 571 4.56 -11.05 18.78
CA ASP A 571 5.63 -11.56 19.64
C ASP A 571 6.40 -10.41 20.31
N ILE A 572 6.21 -9.16 19.85
CA ILE A 572 6.56 -7.97 20.61
C ILE A 572 5.48 -7.73 21.65
N ARG A 573 5.65 -8.35 22.82
CA ARG A 573 4.68 -8.26 23.90
C ARG A 573 4.96 -7.03 24.75
N MET A 574 3.93 -6.23 25.04
CA MET A 574 3.97 -5.30 26.16
C MET A 574 3.64 -6.08 27.44
N VAL A 575 4.63 -6.30 28.30
CA VAL A 575 4.38 -6.87 29.62
C VAL A 575 3.89 -5.74 30.52
N SER A 576 2.71 -5.88 31.13
CA SER A 576 2.14 -4.83 31.99
C SER A 576 3.11 -4.43 33.12
N GLY A 577 3.74 -3.26 32.97
CA GLY A 577 4.55 -2.60 34.00
C GLY A 577 3.69 -1.69 34.91
N PRO A 578 4.26 -1.15 36.00
CA PRO A 578 3.54 -0.33 36.98
C PRO A 578 3.12 1.08 36.49
N THR A 579 3.33 1.42 35.21
CA THR A 579 3.04 2.73 34.60
C THR A 579 1.78 2.67 33.74
N SER A 580 0.61 2.69 34.37
CA SER A 580 -0.69 2.59 33.67
C SER A 580 -0.91 3.64 32.57
N ASP A 581 -0.24 4.78 32.63
CA ASP A 581 -0.36 5.89 31.67
C ASP A 581 0.45 5.70 30.37
N LEU A 582 1.49 4.84 30.39
CA LEU A 582 2.29 4.54 29.19
C LEU A 582 1.63 3.49 28.30
N LEU A 583 0.79 2.63 28.87
CA LEU A 583 0.14 1.51 28.18
C LEU A 583 -1.31 1.80 27.78
N GLU A 584 -1.91 2.87 28.30
CA GLU A 584 -3.26 3.27 27.93
C GLU A 584 -3.23 4.04 26.60
N VAL A 585 -3.41 3.29 25.51
CA VAL A 585 -3.75 3.84 24.21
C VAL A 585 -5.27 3.88 24.13
N GLN A 586 -5.86 5.07 23.95
CA GLN A 586 -7.29 5.12 23.65
C GLN A 586 -7.57 4.42 22.32
N ARG A 587 -8.53 3.50 22.31
CA ARG A 587 -8.89 2.70 21.14
C ARG A 587 -9.33 3.56 19.95
N ASP A 588 -9.84 4.76 20.22
CA ASP A 588 -10.30 5.75 19.25
C ASP A 588 -9.20 6.76 18.87
N ALA A 589 -7.97 6.58 19.37
CA ALA A 589 -6.84 7.33 18.88
C ALA A 589 -6.54 6.85 17.45
N HIS A 590 -7.06 7.59 16.46
CA HIS A 590 -6.72 7.39 15.06
C HIS A 590 -5.20 7.58 14.86
N LEU A 591 -4.63 6.92 13.85
CA LEU A 591 -3.20 6.97 13.53
C LEU A 591 -2.75 8.42 13.30
N SER A 592 -2.19 9.05 14.35
CA SER A 592 -1.82 10.47 14.52
C SER A 592 -3.01 11.42 14.75
N PRO A 593 -2.89 12.44 15.62
CA PRO A 593 -1.84 13.43 15.49
C PRO A 593 -0.92 13.40 16.70
N ILE A 594 0.39 13.40 16.46
CA ILE A 594 1.27 14.15 17.35
C ILE A 594 0.79 15.60 17.25
N ASP A 595 -0.12 16.03 18.13
CA ASP A 595 -0.48 17.44 18.17
C ASP A 595 0.62 18.19 18.93
N CYS A 596 1.61 18.61 18.16
CA CYS A 596 2.73 19.37 18.69
C CYS A 596 2.36 20.77 19.19
N GLN A 597 1.14 21.24 18.89
CA GLN A 597 0.64 22.53 19.36
C GLN A 597 -0.05 22.42 20.73
N LEU A 598 -0.42 21.20 21.16
CA LEU A 598 -0.97 20.94 22.48
C LEU A 598 0.17 20.69 23.49
N THR A 599 0.31 21.58 24.46
CA THR A 599 1.27 21.43 25.57
C THR A 599 0.81 20.42 26.64
N ALA A 600 -0.23 19.62 26.36
CA ALA A 600 -0.92 18.78 27.32
C ALA A 600 -1.10 17.34 26.80
N GLY A 601 0.00 16.66 26.53
CA GLY A 601 0.04 15.22 26.24
C GLY A 601 -0.73 14.75 24.99
N PHE A 602 -0.64 13.46 24.70
CA PHE A 602 -1.41 12.80 23.64
C PHE A 602 -2.92 13.00 23.85
N VAL A 603 -3.56 13.76 22.96
CA VAL A 603 -5.03 13.91 22.95
C VAL A 603 -5.57 13.05 21.80
N PRO A 604 -6.31 11.98 22.08
CA PRO A 604 -7.06 11.27 21.07
C PRO A 604 -8.04 12.26 20.44
N VAL A 605 -7.83 12.55 19.15
CA VAL A 605 -8.76 13.38 18.39
C VAL A 605 -9.96 12.51 18.08
N ALA A 606 -10.95 12.53 18.98
CA ALA A 606 -12.31 12.24 18.58
C ALA A 606 -12.63 13.19 17.42
N VAL A 607 -13.08 12.66 16.29
CA VAL A 607 -13.66 13.46 15.20
C VAL A 607 -14.58 14.47 15.86
N ALA A 608 -14.36 15.76 15.58
CA ALA A 608 -15.18 16.84 16.10
C ALA A 608 -16.59 16.72 15.49
N SER A 609 -17.39 15.78 15.99
CA SER A 609 -18.82 15.95 16.02
C SER A 609 -19.07 17.11 16.99
N SER A 610 -19.83 18.09 16.49
CA SER A 610 -20.31 19.26 17.21
C SER A 610 -20.50 18.99 18.70
N GLY A 611 -19.88 19.82 19.55
CA GLY A 611 -19.68 19.56 20.99
C GLY A 611 -20.91 19.06 21.76
N GLU A 612 -20.66 18.43 22.90
CA GLU A 612 -21.57 17.64 23.78
C GLU A 612 -23.05 18.09 23.90
N ASN A 613 -23.40 19.34 23.59
CA ASN A 613 -24.80 19.80 23.57
C ASN A 613 -25.51 19.66 22.20
N ALA A 614 -24.78 19.61 21.08
CA ALA A 614 -25.37 19.51 19.75
C ALA A 614 -25.78 18.07 19.39
N ALA A 615 -25.08 17.06 19.91
CA ALA A 615 -25.51 15.66 19.82
C ALA A 615 -26.87 15.43 20.51
N CYS A 616 -27.07 16.01 21.69
CA CYS A 616 -28.36 15.93 22.38
C CYS A 616 -29.46 16.75 21.66
N GLU A 617 -29.16 17.90 21.02
CA GLU A 617 -30.18 18.66 20.28
C GLU A 617 -30.67 17.96 19.00
N ALA A 618 -29.81 17.22 18.31
CA ALA A 618 -30.21 16.41 17.14
C ALA A 618 -31.04 15.16 17.53
N GLN A 619 -30.82 14.60 18.72
CA GLN A 619 -31.52 13.40 19.22
C GLN A 619 -32.84 13.70 19.95
N ASN A 620 -33.09 14.95 20.33
CA ASN A 620 -34.27 15.34 21.12
C ASN A 620 -35.54 15.62 20.29
N SER A 621 -35.58 15.26 19.00
CA SER A 621 -36.83 15.28 18.22
C SER A 621 -37.33 13.87 17.94
N LEU A 622 -38.63 13.63 18.17
CA LEU A 622 -39.29 12.35 17.89
C LEU A 622 -39.08 11.88 16.44
N ASP A 623 -38.96 12.81 15.50
CA ASP A 623 -38.73 12.50 14.09
C ASP A 623 -37.31 11.95 13.87
N ALA A 624 -36.27 12.55 14.50
CA ALA A 624 -34.87 12.17 14.29
C ALA A 624 -34.51 10.75 14.74
N VAL A 625 -35.18 10.23 15.77
CA VAL A 625 -35.02 8.82 16.14
C VAL A 625 -35.63 7.93 15.08
N CYS A 626 -36.86 8.18 14.62
CA CYS A 626 -37.43 7.38 13.54
C CYS A 626 -36.70 7.53 12.18
N THR A 627 -36.07 8.68 11.87
CA THR A 627 -35.23 8.83 10.66
C THR A 627 -33.88 8.10 10.76
N ASN A 628 -33.36 7.88 11.97
CA ASN A 628 -32.21 7.00 12.20
C ASN A 628 -32.60 5.51 12.34
N VAL A 629 -33.89 5.19 12.40
CA VAL A 629 -34.43 3.85 12.70
C VAL A 629 -34.62 2.95 11.47
N SER A 630 -34.43 3.47 10.25
CA SER A 630 -34.51 2.63 9.04
C SER A 630 -33.27 1.78 8.74
N GLY A 631 -32.30 1.68 9.66
CA GLY A 631 -31.11 0.83 9.56
C GLY A 631 -30.36 0.68 10.89
N SER A 632 -29.49 -0.32 11.02
CA SER A 632 -28.63 -0.47 12.20
C SER A 632 -27.61 0.67 12.30
N GLY A 633 -27.31 1.12 13.52
CA GLY A 633 -26.45 2.28 13.79
C GLY A 633 -25.86 2.26 15.21
N ASN A 634 -25.07 3.28 15.56
CA ASN A 634 -24.37 3.36 16.85
C ASN A 634 -25.34 3.20 18.06
N PRO A 635 -24.85 2.68 19.21
CA PRO A 635 -25.66 2.57 20.43
C PRO A 635 -26.31 3.90 20.83
N LEU A 636 -27.49 3.84 21.46
CA LEU A 636 -28.10 5.03 22.05
C LEU A 636 -27.27 5.54 23.23
N ASP A 637 -26.99 6.84 23.22
CA ASP A 637 -26.37 7.53 24.35
C ASP A 637 -27.44 7.88 25.40
N ASP A 638 -27.37 7.27 26.58
CA ASP A 638 -28.31 7.49 27.69
C ASP A 638 -27.94 8.68 28.60
N SER A 639 -26.87 9.41 28.27
CA SER A 639 -26.30 10.47 29.10
C SER A 639 -27.01 11.84 28.99
N CYS A 640 -27.90 12.06 28.02
CA CYS A 640 -28.58 13.35 27.78
C CYS A 640 -29.66 13.68 28.85
N SER A 641 -29.28 14.36 29.93
CA SER A 641 -30.01 14.38 31.22
C SER A 641 -31.36 15.14 31.39
N GLU A 642 -32.07 15.63 30.34
CA GLU A 642 -33.36 16.32 30.56
C GLU A 642 -34.44 16.06 29.48
N GLY A 643 -35.60 15.51 29.86
CA GLY A 643 -36.82 15.41 29.01
C GLY A 643 -37.66 14.14 29.22
N GLU A 644 -38.96 14.17 28.86
CA GLU A 644 -39.84 12.98 28.89
C GLU A 644 -39.36 11.87 27.94
N PHE A 645 -38.60 12.22 26.90
CA PHE A 645 -38.03 11.28 25.93
C PHE A 645 -36.80 10.51 26.47
N ASN A 646 -36.01 11.11 27.38
CA ASN A 646 -34.90 10.42 28.02
C ASN A 646 -35.39 9.23 28.89
N GLN A 647 -36.61 9.31 29.45
CA GLN A 647 -37.19 8.14 30.13
C GLN A 647 -37.45 6.96 29.18
N CYS A 648 -37.76 7.20 27.91
CA CYS A 648 -37.92 6.14 26.92
C CYS A 648 -36.59 5.46 26.62
N VAL A 649 -35.55 6.25 26.30
CA VAL A 649 -34.20 5.73 26.03
C VAL A 649 -33.66 4.95 27.24
N GLN A 650 -33.74 5.52 28.44
CA GLN A 650 -33.32 4.83 29.66
C GLN A 650 -34.09 3.53 29.92
N GLN A 651 -35.38 3.47 29.57
CA GLN A 651 -36.17 2.24 29.73
C GLN A 651 -35.82 1.19 28.67
N VAL A 652 -35.52 1.60 27.44
CA VAL A 652 -35.02 0.69 26.39
C VAL A 652 -33.64 0.16 26.76
N CYS A 653 -32.71 1.01 27.21
CA CYS A 653 -31.39 0.61 27.70
C CYS A 653 -31.48 -0.31 28.93
N ALA A 654 -32.43 -0.05 29.83
CA ALA A 654 -32.64 -0.88 31.01
C ALA A 654 -33.30 -2.23 30.70
N ASP A 655 -34.08 -2.31 29.62
CA ASP A 655 -34.69 -3.57 29.15
C ASP A 655 -33.70 -4.39 28.32
N ASP A 656 -32.85 -3.74 27.53
CA ASP A 656 -31.79 -4.38 26.75
C ASP A 656 -30.53 -3.49 26.67
N GLU A 657 -29.53 -3.84 27.49
CA GLU A 657 -28.25 -3.13 27.57
C GLU A 657 -27.49 -3.14 26.24
N PHE A 658 -27.77 -4.12 25.36
CA PHE A 658 -27.18 -4.20 24.03
C PHE A 658 -27.46 -2.92 23.21
N CYS A 659 -28.66 -2.37 23.33
CA CYS A 659 -29.11 -1.20 22.56
C CYS A 659 -28.35 0.10 22.87
N CYS A 660 -27.64 0.15 23.99
CA CYS A 660 -26.98 1.37 24.48
C CYS A 660 -25.49 1.17 24.77
N SER A 661 -25.04 -0.08 24.93
CA SER A 661 -23.61 -0.40 25.13
C SER A 661 -22.93 -0.98 23.89
N THR A 662 -23.70 -1.57 22.96
CA THR A 662 -23.13 -2.40 21.91
C THR A 662 -23.53 -1.94 20.51
N ASP A 663 -24.83 -1.94 20.19
CA ASP A 663 -25.29 -1.58 18.84
C ASP A 663 -26.81 -1.32 18.79
N TRP A 664 -27.26 -0.44 17.91
CA TRP A 664 -28.69 -0.20 17.66
C TRP A 664 -29.19 -1.04 16.49
N ASN A 665 -30.12 -1.95 16.73
CA ASN A 665 -30.65 -2.86 15.70
C ASN A 665 -32.19 -2.97 15.71
N GLN A 666 -32.74 -3.79 14.81
CA GLN A 666 -34.18 -4.00 14.66
C GLN A 666 -34.89 -4.50 15.94
N PHE A 667 -34.18 -5.17 16.85
CA PHE A 667 -34.74 -5.59 18.14
C PHE A 667 -34.88 -4.38 19.06
N CYS A 668 -33.88 -3.49 19.09
CA CYS A 668 -33.95 -2.22 19.82
C CYS A 668 -35.10 -1.33 19.32
N VAL A 669 -35.32 -1.29 18.01
CA VAL A 669 -36.46 -0.59 17.40
C VAL A 669 -37.80 -1.17 17.87
N ALA A 670 -37.95 -2.49 17.90
CA ALA A 670 -39.17 -3.13 18.40
C ALA A 670 -39.41 -2.81 19.89
N LYS A 671 -38.34 -2.66 20.68
CA LYS A 671 -38.43 -2.24 22.08
C LYS A 671 -38.91 -0.81 22.25
N VAL A 672 -38.57 0.10 21.34
CA VAL A 672 -39.09 1.49 21.36
C VAL A 672 -40.61 1.52 21.19
N ASP A 673 -41.16 0.74 20.27
CA ASP A 673 -42.62 0.68 20.08
C ASP A 673 -43.32 0.11 21.32
N ASP A 674 -42.78 -0.98 21.89
CA ASP A 674 -43.33 -1.62 23.09
C ASP A 674 -43.22 -0.75 24.36
N ILE A 675 -42.07 -0.10 24.58
CA ILE A 675 -41.75 0.64 25.82
C ILE A 675 -42.26 2.07 25.74
N CYS A 676 -42.11 2.71 24.59
CA CYS A 676 -42.36 4.14 24.43
C CYS A 676 -43.69 4.44 23.74
N GLY A 677 -44.35 3.43 23.16
CA GLY A 677 -45.62 3.58 22.44
C GLY A 677 -45.49 4.39 21.17
N ILE A 678 -44.30 4.39 20.56
CA ILE A 678 -43.96 5.12 19.34
C ILE A 678 -43.67 4.10 18.24
N THR A 679 -44.52 4.07 17.23
CA THR A 679 -44.32 3.25 16.05
C THR A 679 -43.48 4.04 15.05
N CYS A 680 -42.26 3.59 14.77
CA CYS A 680 -41.44 4.12 13.69
C CYS A 680 -41.79 3.38 12.39
N ASP A 681 -42.30 4.12 11.39
CA ASP A 681 -42.68 3.60 10.07
C ASP A 681 -41.46 3.35 9.15
#